data_AF-A0A9D4K9E6-F1
#
_entry.id   AF-A0A9D4K9E6-F1
#
_cell.length_a   1.000
_cell.length_b   1.000
_cell.length_c   1.000
_cell.angle_alpha   90.00
_cell.angle_beta   90.00
_cell.angle_gamma   90.00
#
_symmetry.space_group_name_H-M   'P 1'
#
loop_
_entity.id
_entity.type
_entity.pdbx_description
1 polymer ?
#
loop_
_entity_poly.entity_id
_entity_poly.type
_entity_poly.pdbx_seq_one_letter_code
_entity_poly.pdbx_strand_id
1 'polypeptide(L)'
;MMNAYNMDSTAPPILFHAACRRKEKEFWETVKTHLTYKGYYDKFPTPRLLREAMDEYRSIHLEPPLDATGKPLPYPAMTSKADIIDREAIETIDAHALGAPRVLAYEDMYKLVKYLTGECNNDVERLRAIFRWIASQNLKQWHDEVSFNRDSAAYYLARIRAKKANHNQLLQRMCSLANIYCVKIRGYVKGVDYGLGQELTECDSTWTAVLVDGAWRLLDVYWATCHRVHSGDSSWELIDDGQSDVSSLASMSSTPRGRLNISKTEYAYNDYYFLTDPEQFIYSHFPVDEKWQLLARPITLEEAKKMALLKRNFFSIGMDIVSHPRYIIECDAGEEQVTFSTPQDVKVNYKYELYVESDSDSAEELHNMSLDRYVFLEKVTKENLLNVKMRFPAAGKFKLKILAKEQEERSFYYTVTYIIDVLAPMENCRPLPKNERGEWGPGLDTQELGLEPITHDTGEVPAEDGKAEVRFGLTKPVEFKHKLVTGDDKELPHSVLQRVENQEAIFNIRVPEEGEYAFNLYAKEEGQSGEFPNVCSYLLKCEEEPEDKASFPDVGGDKLGPTDAFRQFGMQNISIMPALMLAPITGEVTLQFKLSRPAVFIPELLLHNNDGNKTDFSEYTMWDIVNGVATFYITIPRVGMYSLAIRAKPTVQSENFTPIFHSIIDAIIPKKQCLPCPQQSIDWPSDCHVVKPLTGVLAARELIHFEIEFPRAYELVATSGNGSKLLKKNAQGIWEGEVLSGNEDSVVTISVRHSDVDDSHYILTYKVIERDEIVGERLRQLDRYKDAVRRAEAFRDAGKLPKNFDWSKLEDIDEEDLEELENTKSTQTVLTLLSADLQLTSQYLYYGE
;
A
#
# COMPACT_ATOMS: atom_id res chain seq x y z
N MET A 1 71.60 -20.75 0.78
CA MET A 1 72.41 -21.94 1.16
C MET A 1 71.86 -23.13 0.42
N MET A 2 72.74 -23.92 -0.20
CA MET A 2 72.46 -25.17 -0.92
C MET A 2 72.16 -26.34 0.03
N ASN A 3 71.46 -27.34 -0.53
CA ASN A 3 71.28 -28.73 -0.10
C ASN A 3 70.26 -29.03 1.02
N ALA A 4 69.12 -29.64 0.64
CA ALA A 4 68.95 -31.10 0.57
C ALA A 4 67.46 -31.44 0.34
N TYR A 5 67.17 -32.26 -0.68
CA TYR A 5 66.37 -33.50 -0.62
C TYR A 5 65.99 -33.92 -2.05
N ASN A 6 66.81 -34.82 -2.61
CA ASN A 6 66.38 -35.76 -3.63
C ASN A 6 65.46 -36.78 -2.95
N MET A 7 64.23 -36.92 -3.44
CA MET A 7 63.50 -38.17 -3.37
C MET A 7 63.05 -38.55 -4.78
N ASP A 8 63.33 -39.80 -5.11
CA ASP A 8 63.10 -40.46 -6.39
C ASP A 8 61.67 -40.29 -6.91
N SER A 9 61.60 -39.88 -8.17
CA SER A 9 60.39 -39.87 -8.98
C SER A 9 60.78 -40.33 -10.39
N THR A 10 60.92 -41.65 -10.54
CA THR A 10 61.23 -42.31 -11.82
C THR A 10 59.95 -42.70 -12.58
N ALA A 11 58.94 -41.83 -12.61
CA ALA A 11 57.85 -41.99 -13.56
C ALA A 11 58.03 -40.96 -14.69
N PRO A 12 57.96 -41.37 -15.98
CA PRO A 12 58.12 -40.45 -17.10
C PRO A 12 57.10 -39.29 -17.01
N PRO A 13 57.42 -38.08 -17.54
CA PRO A 13 56.55 -36.90 -17.49
C PRO A 13 55.09 -37.16 -17.94
N ILE A 14 54.92 -38.16 -18.82
CA ILE A 14 53.63 -38.63 -19.34
C ILE A 14 52.76 -39.29 -18.24
N LEU A 15 53.36 -40.09 -17.34
CA LEU A 15 52.63 -40.76 -16.26
C LEU A 15 52.20 -39.78 -15.15
N PHE A 16 53.01 -38.76 -14.86
CA PHE A 16 52.64 -37.69 -13.91
C PHE A 16 51.51 -36.81 -14.44
N HIS A 17 51.55 -36.41 -15.72
CA HIS A 17 50.45 -35.68 -16.35
C HIS A 17 49.15 -36.51 -16.39
N ALA A 18 49.23 -37.82 -16.57
CA ALA A 18 48.08 -38.71 -16.50
C ALA A 18 47.50 -38.79 -15.07
N ALA A 19 48.35 -38.80 -14.04
CA ALA A 19 47.91 -38.82 -12.64
C ALA A 19 47.20 -37.52 -12.21
N CYS A 20 47.72 -36.34 -12.58
CA CYS A 20 47.05 -35.07 -12.31
C CYS A 20 45.67 -34.99 -12.99
N ARG A 21 45.58 -35.40 -14.26
CA ARG A 21 44.29 -35.44 -15.00
C ARG A 21 43.29 -36.41 -14.35
N ARG A 22 43.77 -37.53 -13.81
CA ARG A 22 42.93 -38.49 -13.11
C ARG A 22 42.34 -37.88 -11.83
N LYS A 23 43.17 -37.20 -11.02
CA LYS A 23 42.70 -36.52 -9.80
C LYS A 23 41.72 -35.39 -10.09
N GLU A 24 41.97 -34.60 -11.14
CA GLU A 24 41.04 -33.56 -11.61
C GLU A 24 39.68 -34.17 -11.99
N LYS A 25 39.69 -35.28 -12.73
CA LYS A 25 38.47 -35.98 -13.12
C LYS A 25 37.72 -36.56 -11.90
N GLU A 26 38.43 -37.20 -10.98
CA GLU A 26 37.83 -37.76 -9.74
C GLU A 26 37.22 -36.65 -8.87
N PHE A 27 37.85 -35.48 -8.78
CA PHE A 27 37.31 -34.30 -8.09
C PHE A 27 35.97 -33.88 -8.70
N TRP A 28 35.92 -33.64 -10.02
CA TRP A 28 34.70 -33.18 -10.68
C TRP A 28 33.59 -34.23 -10.70
N GLU A 29 33.91 -35.52 -10.82
CA GLU A 29 32.94 -36.61 -10.70
C GLU A 29 32.32 -36.64 -9.29
N THR A 30 33.13 -36.46 -8.25
CA THR A 30 32.65 -36.43 -6.86
C THR A 30 31.70 -35.26 -6.62
N VAL A 31 32.08 -34.04 -7.02
CA VAL A 31 31.23 -32.84 -6.90
C VAL A 31 29.93 -33.03 -7.67
N LYS A 32 30.01 -33.50 -8.92
CA LYS A 32 28.84 -33.71 -9.77
C LYS A 32 27.89 -34.73 -9.18
N THR A 33 28.39 -35.90 -8.78
CA THR A 33 27.56 -36.95 -8.16
C THR A 33 26.87 -36.46 -6.89
N HIS A 34 27.57 -35.71 -6.05
CA HIS A 34 27.00 -35.13 -4.83
C HIS A 34 25.86 -34.15 -5.13
N LEU A 35 26.09 -33.20 -6.02
CA LEU A 35 25.09 -32.19 -6.37
C LEU A 35 23.93 -32.76 -7.19
N THR A 36 24.15 -33.79 -8.02
CA THR A 36 23.07 -34.54 -8.67
C THR A 36 22.21 -35.26 -7.64
N TYR A 37 22.81 -35.94 -6.65
CA TYR A 37 22.06 -36.59 -5.58
C TYR A 37 21.21 -35.61 -4.76
N LYS A 38 21.69 -34.38 -4.56
CA LYS A 38 20.98 -33.28 -3.90
C LYS A 38 19.93 -32.58 -4.77
N GLY A 39 19.78 -32.98 -6.05
CA GLY A 39 18.78 -32.44 -6.97
C GLY A 39 19.10 -31.07 -7.59
N TYR A 40 20.34 -30.58 -7.47
CA TYR A 40 20.71 -29.28 -8.05
C TYR A 40 20.68 -29.28 -9.59
N TYR A 41 20.83 -30.45 -10.23
CA TYR A 41 20.76 -30.59 -11.69
C TYR A 41 19.33 -30.76 -12.21
N ASP A 42 18.34 -31.00 -11.35
CA ASP A 42 16.94 -31.20 -11.76
C ASP A 42 16.22 -29.88 -12.02
N LYS A 43 16.73 -28.78 -11.45
CA LYS A 43 16.18 -27.43 -11.56
C LYS A 43 16.95 -26.60 -12.57
N PHE A 44 16.25 -25.68 -13.24
CA PHE A 44 16.87 -24.70 -14.11
C PHE A 44 17.68 -23.68 -13.28
N PRO A 45 18.89 -23.26 -13.73
CA PRO A 45 19.75 -22.39 -12.94
C PRO A 45 19.15 -21.02 -12.62
N THR A 46 19.24 -20.64 -11.35
CA THR A 46 18.94 -19.29 -10.81
C THR A 46 20.11 -18.82 -9.95
N PRO A 47 20.22 -17.51 -9.62
CA PRO A 47 21.33 -17.05 -8.79
C PRO A 47 21.34 -17.73 -7.42
N ARG A 48 20.17 -17.83 -6.78
CA ARG A 48 19.99 -18.60 -5.54
C ARG A 48 20.42 -20.07 -5.68
N LEU A 49 19.98 -20.79 -6.71
CA LEU A 49 20.33 -22.20 -6.89
C LEU A 49 21.85 -22.40 -7.05
N LEU A 50 22.52 -21.54 -7.82
CA LEU A 50 23.95 -21.61 -8.03
C LEU A 50 24.73 -21.29 -6.74
N ARG A 51 24.26 -20.31 -5.96
CA ARG A 51 24.83 -19.96 -4.65
C ARG A 51 24.68 -21.12 -3.64
N GLU A 52 23.48 -21.69 -3.54
CA GLU A 52 23.21 -22.86 -2.69
C GLU A 52 24.06 -24.07 -3.10
N ALA A 53 24.28 -24.28 -4.41
CA ALA A 53 25.15 -25.34 -4.90
C ALA A 53 26.63 -25.10 -4.53
N MET A 54 27.09 -23.85 -4.53
CA MET A 54 28.43 -23.48 -4.03
C MET A 54 28.55 -23.74 -2.53
N ASP A 55 27.53 -23.39 -1.74
CA ASP A 55 27.52 -23.63 -0.29
C ASP A 55 27.50 -25.11 0.06
N GLU A 56 26.69 -25.91 -0.65
CA GLU A 56 26.69 -27.36 -0.49
C GLU A 56 28.06 -27.96 -0.87
N TYR A 57 28.69 -27.49 -1.95
CA TYR A 57 30.06 -27.89 -2.30
C TYR A 57 31.08 -27.50 -1.21
N ARG A 58 30.97 -26.31 -0.61
CA ARG A 58 31.84 -25.89 0.49
C ARG A 58 31.70 -26.80 1.72
N SER A 59 30.53 -27.39 1.92
CA SER A 59 30.28 -28.29 3.06
C SER A 59 31.02 -29.63 2.98
N ILE A 60 31.37 -30.13 1.78
CA ILE A 60 32.01 -31.45 1.61
C ILE A 60 33.54 -31.43 1.71
N HIS A 61 34.15 -30.24 1.83
CA HIS A 61 35.58 -30.05 2.13
C HIS A 61 36.55 -30.88 1.26
N LEU A 62 36.32 -30.91 -0.06
CA LEU A 62 37.21 -31.60 -0.99
C LEU A 62 38.54 -30.87 -1.14
N GLU A 63 39.63 -31.64 -1.21
CA GLU A 63 40.96 -31.09 -1.52
C GLU A 63 41.01 -30.58 -2.98
N PRO A 64 41.63 -29.41 -3.22
CA PRO A 64 41.71 -28.84 -4.55
C PRO A 64 42.57 -29.70 -5.48
N PRO A 65 42.18 -29.87 -6.75
CA PRO A 65 43.00 -30.60 -7.71
C PRO A 65 44.26 -29.77 -8.04
N LEU A 66 45.44 -30.39 -7.93
CA LEU A 66 46.74 -29.72 -8.17
C LEU A 66 47.40 -30.21 -9.46
N ASP A 67 48.11 -29.31 -10.13
CA ASP A 67 48.97 -29.60 -11.27
C ASP A 67 50.32 -30.22 -10.83
N ALA A 68 51.16 -30.57 -11.81
CA ALA A 68 52.45 -31.19 -11.56
C ALA A 68 53.45 -30.29 -10.79
N THR A 69 53.18 -28.99 -10.71
CA THR A 69 53.97 -28.01 -9.96
C THR A 69 53.41 -27.72 -8.56
N GLY A 70 52.34 -28.42 -8.17
CA GLY A 70 51.65 -28.21 -6.90
C GLY A 70 50.72 -26.99 -6.89
N LYS A 71 50.45 -26.39 -8.06
CA LYS A 71 49.51 -25.27 -8.18
C LYS A 71 48.10 -25.77 -8.41
N PRO A 72 47.08 -25.08 -7.89
CA PRO A 72 45.70 -25.51 -8.14
C PRO A 72 45.35 -25.42 -9.62
N LEU A 73 44.76 -26.50 -10.15
CA LEU A 73 43.99 -26.50 -11.38
C LEU A 73 42.71 -25.67 -11.19
N PRO A 74 41.95 -25.31 -12.23
CA PRO A 74 40.70 -24.56 -12.05
C PRO A 74 39.66 -25.36 -11.25
N TYR A 75 39.17 -24.78 -10.15
CA TYR A 75 38.20 -25.40 -9.23
C TYR A 75 37.34 -24.32 -8.55
N PRO A 76 36.12 -24.66 -8.08
CA PRO A 76 35.28 -23.72 -7.36
C PRO A 76 35.92 -23.33 -6.01
N ALA A 77 35.94 -22.04 -5.72
CA ALA A 77 36.59 -21.55 -4.51
C ALA A 77 35.77 -21.83 -3.24
N MET A 78 36.47 -22.12 -2.13
CA MET A 78 35.85 -22.43 -0.83
C MET A 78 35.33 -21.19 -0.10
N THR A 79 35.79 -20.01 -0.48
CA THR A 79 35.41 -18.72 0.10
C THR A 79 34.77 -17.84 -0.97
N SER A 80 33.92 -16.89 -0.58
CA SER A 80 33.32 -15.85 -1.43
C SER A 80 34.25 -14.64 -1.59
N LYS A 81 33.88 -13.70 -2.47
CA LYS A 81 34.53 -12.37 -2.56
C LYS A 81 34.52 -11.66 -1.21
N ALA A 82 33.42 -11.74 -0.47
CA ALA A 82 33.26 -11.03 0.80
C ALA A 82 34.19 -11.58 1.90
N ASP A 83 34.50 -12.88 1.88
CA ASP A 83 35.36 -13.53 2.88
C ASP A 83 36.84 -13.12 2.76
N ILE A 84 37.29 -12.71 1.57
CA ILE A 84 38.69 -12.41 1.27
C ILE A 84 38.97 -10.91 1.15
N ILE A 85 37.93 -10.08 1.28
CA ILE A 85 38.02 -8.62 1.18
C ILE A 85 37.89 -8.00 2.57
N ASP A 86 38.94 -7.33 2.99
CA ASP A 86 38.90 -6.38 4.11
C ASP A 86 38.51 -4.99 3.58
N ARG A 87 37.35 -4.49 3.99
CA ARG A 87 36.81 -3.20 3.52
C ARG A 87 37.69 -2.01 3.93
N GLU A 88 38.22 -2.00 5.15
CA GLU A 88 39.02 -0.88 5.67
C GLU A 88 40.38 -0.82 4.96
N ALA A 89 40.98 -2.00 4.73
CA ALA A 89 42.21 -2.11 3.97
C ALA A 89 42.02 -1.65 2.50
N ILE A 90 40.92 -2.05 1.85
CA ILE A 90 40.66 -1.70 0.45
C ILE A 90 40.53 -0.19 0.24
N GLU A 91 39.86 0.56 1.14
CA GLU A 91 39.74 2.02 1.00
C GLU A 91 41.11 2.70 1.02
N THR A 92 41.98 2.28 1.93
CA THR A 92 43.36 2.78 2.03
C THR A 92 44.17 2.44 0.78
N ILE A 93 44.06 1.20 0.29
CA ILE A 93 44.75 0.74 -0.92
C ILE A 93 44.24 1.49 -2.17
N ASP A 94 42.94 1.76 -2.25
CA ASP A 94 42.35 2.51 -3.34
C ASP A 94 42.86 3.94 -3.36
N ALA A 95 42.91 4.60 -2.20
CA ALA A 95 43.46 5.95 -2.08
C ALA A 95 44.94 5.99 -2.49
N HIS A 96 45.74 5.00 -2.06
CA HIS A 96 47.14 4.86 -2.45
C HIS A 96 47.31 4.65 -3.96
N ALA A 97 46.53 3.73 -4.55
CA ALA A 97 46.56 3.46 -5.97
C ALA A 97 46.16 4.69 -6.81
N LEU A 98 45.12 5.42 -6.41
CA LEU A 98 44.68 6.64 -7.08
C LEU A 98 45.68 7.81 -6.90
N GLY A 99 46.42 7.82 -5.79
CA GLY A 99 47.48 8.79 -5.50
C GLY A 99 48.79 8.56 -6.25
N ALA A 100 48.92 7.47 -7.02
CA ALA A 100 50.16 7.12 -7.69
C ALA A 100 50.68 8.24 -8.61
N PRO A 101 51.93 8.71 -8.43
CA PRO A 101 52.50 9.78 -9.25
C PRO A 101 52.47 9.41 -10.73
N ARG A 102 51.86 10.27 -11.55
CA ARG A 102 51.68 10.03 -12.99
C ARG A 102 52.99 9.74 -13.73
N VAL A 103 54.11 10.28 -13.26
CA VAL A 103 55.46 10.03 -13.83
C VAL A 103 55.81 8.53 -13.83
N LEU A 104 55.38 7.77 -12.82
CA LEU A 104 55.66 6.34 -12.70
C LEU A 104 55.02 5.53 -13.83
N ALA A 105 53.94 6.02 -14.44
CA ALA A 105 53.32 5.36 -15.59
C ALA A 105 54.21 5.39 -16.84
N TYR A 106 55.04 6.43 -16.99
CA TYR A 106 55.95 6.61 -18.14
C TYR A 106 57.32 5.98 -17.92
N GLU A 107 57.67 5.70 -16.66
CA GLU A 107 58.90 5.00 -16.28
C GLU A 107 58.80 3.48 -16.53
N ASP A 108 59.73 2.73 -15.94
CA ASP A 108 59.72 1.27 -15.95
C ASP A 108 58.54 0.69 -15.14
N MET A 109 57.79 -0.26 -15.72
CA MET A 109 56.59 -0.83 -15.09
C MET A 109 56.88 -1.48 -13.73
N TYR A 110 58.09 -2.00 -13.50
CA TYR A 110 58.47 -2.55 -12.20
C TYR A 110 58.41 -1.48 -11.10
N LYS A 111 58.81 -0.22 -11.38
CA LYS A 111 58.75 0.86 -10.39
C LYS A 111 57.31 1.20 -10.02
N LEU A 112 56.42 1.26 -11.00
CA LEU A 112 55.00 1.49 -10.75
C LEU A 112 54.40 0.35 -9.93
N VAL A 113 54.64 -0.90 -10.32
CA VAL A 113 54.12 -2.06 -9.58
C VAL A 113 54.67 -2.09 -8.15
N LYS A 114 55.97 -1.82 -7.96
CA LYS A 114 56.59 -1.74 -6.64
C LYS A 114 55.98 -0.63 -5.78
N TYR A 115 55.65 0.52 -6.37
CA TYR A 115 54.95 1.60 -5.66
C TYR A 115 53.54 1.15 -5.24
N LEU A 116 52.76 0.62 -6.18
CA LEU A 116 51.38 0.20 -5.93
C LEU A 116 51.27 -0.92 -4.88
N THR A 117 52.23 -1.84 -4.87
CA THR A 117 52.19 -3.05 -4.03
C THR A 117 53.04 -2.95 -2.76
N GLY A 118 53.77 -1.84 -2.56
CA GLY A 118 54.79 -1.72 -1.52
C GLY A 118 54.24 -1.75 -0.09
N GLU A 119 53.01 -1.28 0.11
CA GLU A 119 52.32 -1.24 1.41
C GLU A 119 51.30 -2.39 1.60
N CYS A 120 51.23 -3.32 0.63
CA CYS A 120 50.25 -4.40 0.64
C CYS A 120 50.77 -5.66 1.36
N ASN A 121 49.94 -6.22 2.24
CA ASN A 121 50.27 -7.35 3.11
C ASN A 121 50.09 -8.71 2.42
N ASN A 122 49.05 -8.86 1.59
CA ASN A 122 48.70 -10.10 0.91
C ASN A 122 48.54 -9.92 -0.62
N ASP A 123 48.28 -11.00 -1.34
CA ASP A 123 48.12 -10.98 -2.80
C ASP A 123 46.81 -10.32 -3.26
N VAL A 124 45.72 -10.42 -2.49
CA VAL A 124 44.44 -9.73 -2.73
C VAL A 124 44.63 -8.22 -2.73
N GLU A 125 45.32 -7.66 -1.73
CA GLU A 125 45.63 -6.24 -1.62
C GLU A 125 46.53 -5.74 -2.76
N ARG A 126 47.57 -6.53 -3.12
CA ARG A 126 48.45 -6.20 -4.25
C ARG A 126 47.67 -6.17 -5.56
N LEU A 127 46.79 -7.15 -5.76
CA LEU A 127 45.92 -7.20 -6.92
C LEU A 127 44.95 -6.02 -6.92
N ARG A 128 44.37 -5.66 -5.76
CA ARG A 128 43.47 -4.54 -5.61
C ARG A 128 44.12 -3.23 -6.05
N ALA A 129 45.33 -2.95 -5.58
CA ALA A 129 46.08 -1.75 -5.95
C ALA A 129 46.30 -1.65 -7.46
N ILE A 130 46.74 -2.76 -8.09
CA ILE A 130 46.96 -2.85 -9.53
C ILE A 130 45.64 -2.67 -10.30
N PHE A 131 44.60 -3.40 -9.92
CA PHE A 131 43.29 -3.36 -10.57
C PHE A 131 42.69 -1.95 -10.49
N ARG A 132 42.68 -1.34 -9.30
CA ARG A 132 42.16 0.00 -9.08
C ARG A 132 42.91 1.04 -9.89
N TRP A 133 44.24 0.95 -9.91
CA TRP A 133 45.08 1.83 -10.71
C TRP A 133 44.72 1.73 -12.20
N ILE A 134 44.69 0.51 -12.78
CA ILE A 134 44.34 0.33 -14.19
C ILE A 134 42.92 0.82 -14.49
N ALA A 135 41.95 0.46 -13.66
CA ALA A 135 40.53 0.76 -13.91
C ALA A 135 40.16 2.25 -13.75
N SER A 136 41.05 3.06 -13.16
CA SER A 136 40.91 4.51 -13.08
C SER A 136 41.49 5.26 -14.29
N GLN A 137 42.18 4.57 -15.19
CA GLN A 137 42.87 5.23 -16.31
C GLN A 137 41.89 5.66 -17.41
N ASN A 138 41.84 6.96 -17.66
CA ASN A 138 41.12 7.49 -18.82
C ASN A 138 42.00 7.35 -20.08
N LEU A 139 41.68 6.38 -20.95
CA LEU A 139 42.46 6.08 -22.15
C LEU A 139 42.57 7.28 -23.13
N LYS A 140 41.67 8.27 -23.04
CA LYS A 140 41.75 9.49 -23.86
C LYS A 140 42.99 10.33 -23.56
N GLN A 141 43.66 10.11 -22.43
CA GLN A 141 44.82 10.91 -22.01
C GLN A 141 46.18 10.36 -22.47
N TRP A 142 46.20 9.20 -23.14
CA TRP A 142 47.42 8.49 -23.52
C TRP A 142 47.62 8.54 -25.04
N HIS A 143 48.48 9.45 -25.50
CA HIS A 143 48.81 9.68 -26.92
C HIS A 143 50.28 9.34 -27.21
N ASP A 144 50.59 9.01 -28.47
CA ASP A 144 51.94 8.80 -29.03
C ASP A 144 52.77 7.63 -28.46
N GLU A 145 52.62 6.44 -29.06
CA GLU A 145 53.36 5.20 -28.69
C GLU A 145 54.90 5.29 -28.86
N VAL A 146 55.39 6.22 -29.69
CA VAL A 146 56.76 6.21 -30.22
C VAL A 146 57.79 6.70 -29.21
N SER A 147 57.39 7.49 -28.21
CA SER A 147 58.28 8.09 -27.20
C SER A 147 58.32 7.34 -25.86
N PHE A 148 57.55 6.25 -25.71
CA PHE A 148 57.46 5.52 -24.45
C PHE A 148 58.47 4.36 -24.34
N ASN A 149 58.93 4.09 -23.12
CA ASN A 149 59.61 2.82 -22.81
C ASN A 149 58.64 1.67 -23.10
N ARG A 150 59.09 0.67 -23.87
CA ARG A 150 58.26 -0.49 -24.29
C ARG A 150 57.80 -1.35 -23.12
N ASP A 151 58.42 -1.23 -21.96
CA ASP A 151 58.01 -1.89 -20.71
C ASP A 151 57.42 -0.89 -19.69
N SER A 152 56.86 0.25 -20.15
CA SER A 152 56.12 1.21 -19.29
C SER A 152 54.61 0.97 -19.33
N ALA A 153 53.88 1.34 -18.28
CA ALA A 153 52.42 1.24 -18.29
C ALA A 153 51.76 2.18 -19.33
N ALA A 154 52.35 3.36 -19.55
CA ALA A 154 51.92 4.32 -20.57
C ALA A 154 51.94 3.71 -21.98
N TYR A 155 52.97 2.92 -22.31
CA TYR A 155 53.06 2.21 -23.59
C TYR A 155 51.88 1.25 -23.80
N TYR A 156 51.53 0.47 -22.76
CA TYR A 156 50.37 -0.43 -22.83
C TYR A 156 49.06 0.35 -22.96
N LEU A 157 48.83 1.40 -22.16
CA LEU A 157 47.63 2.22 -22.21
C LEU A 157 47.42 2.89 -23.58
N ALA A 158 48.50 3.40 -24.19
CA ALA A 158 48.47 3.94 -25.56
C ALA A 158 48.08 2.88 -26.60
N ARG A 159 48.60 1.65 -26.47
CA ARG A 159 48.23 0.53 -27.35
C ARG A 159 46.80 0.04 -27.14
N ILE A 160 46.30 0.05 -25.91
CA ILE A 160 44.90 -0.28 -25.61
C ILE A 160 43.99 0.72 -26.30
N ARG A 161 44.29 2.02 -26.18
CA ARG A 161 43.59 3.09 -26.91
C ARG A 161 43.64 2.86 -28.43
N ALA A 162 44.79 2.49 -28.97
CA ALA A 162 44.98 2.21 -30.41
C ALA A 162 44.39 0.86 -30.86
N LYS A 163 43.69 0.11 -29.99
CA LYS A 163 43.16 -1.24 -30.24
C LYS A 163 44.22 -2.27 -30.65
N LYS A 164 45.49 -2.05 -30.27
CA LYS A 164 46.63 -2.96 -30.51
C LYS A 164 46.98 -3.83 -29.30
N ALA A 165 46.34 -3.58 -28.16
CA ALA A 165 46.47 -4.31 -26.90
C ALA A 165 45.12 -4.26 -26.15
N ASN A 166 45.01 -4.98 -25.04
CA ASN A 166 43.82 -4.93 -24.18
C ASN A 166 44.21 -4.84 -22.69
N HIS A 167 43.23 -4.51 -21.84
CA HIS A 167 43.45 -4.37 -20.39
C HIS A 167 43.99 -5.64 -19.74
N ASN A 168 43.58 -6.82 -20.21
CA ASN A 168 44.08 -8.11 -19.70
C ASN A 168 45.59 -8.24 -19.89
N GLN A 169 46.16 -7.81 -21.02
CA GLN A 169 47.62 -7.86 -21.25
C GLN A 169 48.39 -6.96 -20.28
N LEU A 170 47.88 -5.76 -20.00
CA LEU A 170 48.49 -4.86 -19.01
C LEU A 170 48.41 -5.45 -17.61
N LEU A 171 47.22 -5.92 -17.21
CA LEU A 171 47.01 -6.57 -15.92
C LEU A 171 47.96 -7.76 -15.72
N GLN A 172 48.03 -8.67 -16.70
CA GLN A 172 48.90 -9.85 -16.63
C GLN A 172 50.36 -9.48 -16.47
N ARG A 173 50.83 -8.44 -17.18
CA ARG A 173 52.21 -7.96 -17.03
C ARG A 173 52.45 -7.41 -15.63
N MET A 174 51.56 -6.55 -15.12
CA MET A 174 51.70 -5.98 -13.77
C MET A 174 51.61 -7.05 -12.68
N CYS A 175 50.68 -8.01 -12.80
CA CYS A 175 50.53 -9.13 -11.88
C CYS A 175 51.76 -10.04 -11.88
N SER A 176 52.37 -10.30 -13.04
CA SER A 176 53.61 -11.08 -13.11
C SER A 176 54.77 -10.44 -12.33
N LEU A 177 54.85 -9.11 -12.34
CA LEU A 177 55.84 -8.35 -11.55
C LEU A 177 55.52 -8.34 -10.05
N ALA A 178 54.24 -8.51 -9.69
CA ALA A 178 53.76 -8.65 -8.32
C ALA A 178 53.69 -10.12 -7.84
N ASN A 179 54.18 -11.08 -8.63
CA ASN A 179 54.13 -12.52 -8.34
C ASN A 179 52.70 -13.07 -8.15
N ILE A 180 51.73 -12.53 -8.90
CA ILE A 180 50.35 -13.01 -8.95
C ILE A 180 50.14 -13.76 -10.26
N TYR A 181 49.59 -14.98 -10.18
CA TYR A 181 49.31 -15.78 -11.36
C TYR A 181 48.00 -15.35 -12.02
N CYS A 182 48.02 -15.24 -13.35
CA CYS A 182 46.86 -14.86 -14.14
C CYS A 182 46.70 -15.78 -15.34
N VAL A 183 45.46 -16.11 -15.68
CA VAL A 183 45.09 -16.84 -16.90
C VAL A 183 44.08 -16.01 -17.69
N LYS A 184 44.34 -15.83 -18.98
CA LYS A 184 43.39 -15.21 -19.89
C LYS A 184 42.32 -16.22 -20.26
N ILE A 185 41.06 -15.90 -19.98
CA ILE A 185 39.90 -16.69 -20.36
C ILE A 185 39.33 -16.12 -21.66
N ARG A 186 38.88 -17.00 -22.55
CA ARG A 186 38.10 -16.64 -23.75
C ARG A 186 36.67 -17.14 -23.59
N GLY A 187 35.71 -16.37 -24.07
CA GLY A 187 34.31 -16.72 -23.95
C GLY A 187 33.37 -15.71 -24.58
N TYR A 188 32.10 -15.89 -24.23
CA TYR A 188 30.98 -15.11 -24.71
C TYR A 188 30.58 -14.10 -23.63
N VAL A 189 30.20 -12.89 -24.03
CA VAL A 189 29.73 -11.86 -23.10
C VAL A 189 28.37 -11.32 -23.52
N LYS A 190 27.46 -11.18 -22.55
CA LYS A 190 26.16 -10.50 -22.75
C LYS A 190 26.31 -9.00 -22.55
N GLY A 191 27.03 -8.38 -23.49
CA GLY A 191 27.39 -6.96 -23.49
C GLY A 191 26.20 -6.01 -23.66
N VAL A 192 26.52 -4.73 -23.89
CA VAL A 192 25.53 -3.67 -24.09
C VAL A 192 24.74 -3.85 -25.39
N ASP A 193 25.39 -4.42 -26.42
CA ASP A 193 24.79 -4.65 -27.74
C ASP A 193 24.11 -6.03 -27.84
N TYR A 194 24.01 -6.80 -26.75
CA TYR A 194 23.40 -8.13 -26.75
C TYR A 194 21.86 -8.03 -26.77
N GLY A 195 21.25 -8.49 -27.86
CA GLY A 195 19.81 -8.69 -27.95
C GLY A 195 19.36 -9.96 -27.22
N LEU A 196 18.23 -9.91 -26.52
CA LEU A 196 17.65 -11.10 -25.89
C LEU A 196 17.31 -12.16 -26.94
N GLY A 197 17.72 -13.41 -26.72
CA GLY A 197 17.56 -14.49 -27.69
C GLY A 197 18.59 -14.49 -28.83
N GLN A 198 19.51 -13.52 -28.89
CA GLN A 198 20.60 -13.54 -29.85
C GLN A 198 21.53 -14.74 -29.57
N GLU A 199 21.93 -15.43 -30.65
CA GLU A 199 22.92 -16.49 -30.57
C GLU A 199 24.28 -15.96 -30.07
N LEU A 200 24.88 -16.67 -29.14
CA LEU A 200 26.23 -16.41 -28.67
C LEU A 200 27.22 -17.02 -29.66
N THR A 201 27.45 -16.36 -30.79
CA THR A 201 28.29 -16.87 -31.89
C THR A 201 29.75 -16.44 -31.81
N GLU A 202 30.03 -15.21 -31.33
CA GLU A 202 31.39 -14.67 -31.25
C GLU A 202 32.03 -14.93 -29.87
N CYS A 203 33.13 -15.70 -29.84
CA CYS A 203 33.88 -16.06 -28.62
C CYS A 203 35.17 -15.27 -28.41
N ASP A 204 35.28 -14.09 -29.06
CA ASP A 204 36.50 -13.27 -29.06
C ASP A 204 36.66 -12.39 -27.82
N SER A 205 35.67 -12.38 -26.92
CA SER A 205 35.75 -11.66 -25.66
C SER A 205 36.69 -12.36 -24.68
N THR A 206 37.40 -11.55 -23.89
CA THR A 206 38.40 -12.07 -22.95
C THR A 206 38.34 -11.35 -21.61
N TRP A 207 38.43 -12.11 -20.54
CA TRP A 207 38.61 -11.64 -19.16
C TRP A 207 39.74 -12.44 -18.49
N THR A 208 39.97 -12.23 -17.20
CA THR A 208 41.10 -12.84 -16.49
C THR A 208 40.63 -13.63 -15.27
N ALA A 209 41.20 -14.83 -15.09
CA ALA A 209 41.23 -15.51 -13.81
C ALA A 209 42.57 -15.26 -13.11
N VAL A 210 42.54 -15.03 -11.81
CA VAL A 210 43.72 -14.77 -10.97
C VAL A 210 43.76 -15.74 -9.81
N LEU A 211 44.96 -16.17 -9.42
CA LEU A 211 45.14 -17.01 -8.24
C LEU A 211 45.55 -16.11 -7.07
N VAL A 212 44.62 -15.86 -6.15
CA VAL A 212 44.81 -15.05 -4.95
C VAL A 212 44.16 -15.73 -3.76
N ASP A 213 44.72 -15.57 -2.56
CA ASP A 213 44.26 -16.26 -1.36
C ASP A 213 44.10 -17.79 -1.57
N GLY A 214 45.04 -18.39 -2.31
CA GLY A 214 45.07 -19.83 -2.59
C GLY A 214 44.02 -20.35 -3.60
N ALA A 215 43.10 -19.53 -4.11
CA ALA A 215 42.02 -19.96 -5.00
C ALA A 215 41.91 -19.12 -6.29
N TRP A 216 41.34 -19.71 -7.35
CA TRP A 216 41.09 -18.99 -8.60
C TRP A 216 39.89 -18.05 -8.46
N ARG A 217 40.02 -16.82 -8.96
CA ARG A 217 38.99 -15.76 -8.93
C ARG A 217 38.83 -15.10 -10.28
N LEU A 218 37.62 -14.61 -10.58
CA LEU A 218 37.29 -13.98 -11.87
C LEU A 218 37.29 -12.46 -11.75
N LEU A 219 37.81 -11.77 -12.75
CA LEU A 219 37.71 -10.32 -12.87
C LEU A 219 37.72 -9.86 -14.33
N ASP A 220 37.12 -8.71 -14.60
CA ASP A 220 37.18 -8.04 -15.90
C ASP A 220 37.56 -6.56 -15.75
N VAL A 221 38.80 -6.24 -16.11
CA VAL A 221 39.33 -4.87 -16.00
C VAL A 221 38.68 -3.93 -17.02
N TYR A 222 38.32 -4.41 -18.22
CA TYR A 222 37.72 -3.55 -19.24
C TYR A 222 36.34 -3.07 -18.80
N TRP A 223 35.49 -3.98 -18.32
CA TRP A 223 34.16 -3.66 -17.79
C TRP A 223 34.21 -2.90 -16.46
N ALA A 224 35.31 -3.05 -15.70
CA ALA A 224 35.58 -2.23 -14.52
C ALA A 224 36.01 -0.78 -14.86
N THR A 225 36.55 -0.54 -16.05
CA THR A 225 37.11 0.77 -16.45
C THR A 225 36.07 1.65 -17.14
N CYS A 226 35.19 1.03 -17.93
CA CYS A 226 34.21 1.75 -18.72
C CYS A 226 32.98 0.91 -19.00
N HIS A 227 31.87 1.60 -19.23
CA HIS A 227 30.66 1.01 -19.80
C HIS A 227 30.34 1.70 -21.12
N ARG A 228 29.70 0.95 -22.02
CA ARG A 228 29.15 1.50 -23.26
C ARG A 228 27.70 1.90 -23.01
N VAL A 229 27.34 3.08 -23.47
CA VAL A 229 25.94 3.53 -23.50
C VAL A 229 25.48 3.39 -24.95
N HIS A 230 24.43 2.59 -25.17
CA HIS A 230 23.76 2.49 -26.46
C HIS A 230 22.67 3.54 -26.53
N SER A 231 22.64 4.32 -27.62
CA SER A 231 21.58 5.29 -27.88
C SER A 231 20.55 4.66 -28.80
N GLY A 232 19.45 4.16 -28.22
CA GLY A 232 18.26 3.68 -28.92
C GLY A 232 18.42 2.29 -29.56
N ASP A 233 17.61 1.33 -29.11
CA ASP A 233 17.36 0.09 -29.85
C ASP A 233 16.09 0.31 -30.68
N SER A 234 16.23 0.46 -32.00
CA SER A 234 15.12 0.81 -32.90
C SER A 234 14.09 -0.32 -33.08
N SER A 235 14.33 -1.49 -32.50
CA SER A 235 13.42 -2.64 -32.61
C SER A 235 12.34 -2.69 -31.52
N TRP A 236 12.37 -1.77 -30.55
CA TRP A 236 11.42 -1.74 -29.43
C TRP A 236 10.89 -0.34 -29.17
N GLU A 237 9.58 -0.25 -28.97
CA GLU A 237 8.88 0.97 -28.62
C GLU A 237 8.39 0.92 -27.17
N LEU A 238 8.66 1.99 -26.40
CA LEU A 238 8.23 2.10 -25.02
C LEU A 238 6.73 2.41 -24.98
N ILE A 239 5.96 1.59 -24.28
CA ILE A 239 4.49 1.72 -24.17
C ILE A 239 4.01 2.08 -22.76
N ASP A 240 4.77 1.72 -21.72
CA ASP A 240 4.45 2.04 -20.32
C ASP A 240 5.74 2.12 -19.48
N ASP A 241 5.89 3.19 -18.69
CA ASP A 241 7.00 3.38 -17.74
C ASP A 241 6.52 3.70 -16.30
N GLY A 242 5.21 3.54 -16.06
CA GLY A 242 4.57 3.86 -14.78
C GLY A 242 4.42 5.36 -14.50
N GLN A 243 4.73 6.25 -15.46
CA GLN A 243 4.43 7.67 -15.36
C GLN A 243 3.26 8.00 -16.30
N SER A 244 2.21 8.60 -15.76
CA SER A 244 0.93 8.91 -16.44
C SER A 244 1.02 9.94 -17.58
N ASP A 245 2.21 10.24 -18.10
CA ASP A 245 2.47 11.23 -19.14
C ASP A 245 3.45 10.71 -20.21
N VAL A 246 3.06 9.63 -20.89
CA VAL A 246 3.77 9.11 -22.08
C VAL A 246 3.87 10.17 -23.19
N SER A 247 2.97 11.17 -23.18
CA SER A 247 2.94 12.31 -24.11
C SER A 247 4.17 13.23 -24.02
N SER A 248 4.89 13.22 -22.89
CA SER A 248 6.09 14.05 -22.70
C SER A 248 7.37 13.38 -23.19
N LEU A 249 7.38 12.04 -23.37
CA LEU A 249 8.56 11.27 -23.79
C LEU A 249 8.79 11.22 -25.30
N ALA A 250 7.77 11.47 -26.12
CA ALA A 250 7.94 11.75 -27.55
C ALA A 250 8.84 12.99 -27.80
N SER A 251 8.97 13.87 -26.80
CA SER A 251 9.89 15.02 -26.87
C SER A 251 11.35 14.68 -26.49
N MET A 252 11.59 13.58 -25.75
CA MET A 252 12.92 13.11 -25.38
C MET A 252 13.43 11.92 -26.22
N SER A 253 12.54 11.18 -26.87
CA SER A 253 12.88 10.16 -27.89
C SER A 253 12.84 10.71 -29.33
N SER A 254 12.91 12.03 -29.49
CA SER A 254 13.21 12.66 -30.78
C SER A 254 14.70 12.45 -31.17
N THR A 255 15.18 11.21 -31.16
CA THR A 255 16.14 10.80 -32.18
C THR A 255 15.35 10.63 -33.47
N PRO A 256 15.55 11.51 -34.48
CA PRO A 256 14.91 11.34 -35.77
C PRO A 256 15.24 9.95 -36.31
N ARG A 257 14.25 9.25 -36.88
CA ARG A 257 14.47 8.05 -37.70
C ARG A 257 15.67 8.33 -38.62
N GLY A 258 16.80 7.67 -38.39
CA GLY A 258 18.01 7.81 -39.20
C GLY A 258 19.25 8.46 -38.56
N ARG A 259 19.31 8.77 -37.25
CA ARG A 259 20.63 9.01 -36.61
C ARG A 259 21.34 7.68 -36.36
N LEU A 260 22.53 7.53 -36.97
CA LEU A 260 23.48 6.44 -36.72
C LEU A 260 23.55 6.10 -35.21
N ASN A 261 23.54 4.81 -34.87
CA ASN A 261 23.74 4.31 -33.50
C ASN A 261 25.11 4.78 -32.97
N ILE A 262 25.14 5.88 -32.21
CA ILE A 262 26.38 6.37 -31.59
C ILE A 262 26.52 5.69 -30.23
N SER A 263 27.26 4.58 -30.16
CA SER A 263 27.68 4.05 -28.87
C SER A 263 28.73 4.98 -28.25
N LYS A 264 28.46 5.55 -27.08
CA LYS A 264 29.42 6.38 -26.34
C LYS A 264 30.05 5.54 -25.23
N THR A 265 31.38 5.56 -25.11
CA THR A 265 32.08 4.93 -23.99
C THR A 265 32.25 5.95 -22.87
N GLU A 266 31.75 5.61 -21.68
CA GLU A 266 31.89 6.41 -20.47
C GLU A 266 32.85 5.71 -19.51
N TYR A 267 33.89 6.45 -19.09
CA TYR A 267 34.90 5.96 -18.15
C TYR A 267 34.37 6.19 -16.75
N ALA A 268 33.92 5.12 -16.11
CA ALA A 268 33.41 5.12 -14.75
C ALA A 268 33.84 3.81 -14.11
N TYR A 269 34.56 3.92 -12.99
CA TYR A 269 35.04 2.76 -12.26
C TYR A 269 33.89 1.92 -11.74
N ASN A 270 34.01 0.60 -11.85
CA ASN A 270 33.00 -0.34 -11.37
C ASN A 270 33.65 -1.52 -10.63
N ASP A 271 33.47 -1.53 -9.31
CA ASP A 271 34.01 -2.55 -8.40
C ASP A 271 33.43 -3.95 -8.63
N TYR A 272 32.21 -4.04 -9.19
CA TYR A 272 31.51 -5.31 -9.38
C TYR A 272 32.37 -6.35 -10.10
N TYR A 273 33.17 -5.93 -11.08
CA TYR A 273 34.04 -6.79 -11.89
C TYR A 273 35.40 -7.11 -11.25
N PHE A 274 35.62 -6.75 -9.98
CA PHE A 274 36.77 -7.18 -9.19
C PHE A 274 36.42 -8.42 -8.36
N LEU A 275 37.09 -9.54 -8.61
CA LEU A 275 36.94 -10.81 -7.89
C LEU A 275 35.47 -11.26 -7.76
N THR A 276 34.66 -11.02 -8.78
CA THR A 276 33.22 -11.36 -8.78
C THR A 276 33.03 -12.84 -8.54
N ASP A 277 32.10 -13.20 -7.65
CA ASP A 277 31.77 -14.60 -7.40
C ASP A 277 31.24 -15.27 -8.67
N PRO A 278 31.64 -16.52 -8.95
CA PRO A 278 31.35 -17.19 -10.22
C PRO A 278 29.85 -17.34 -10.50
N GLU A 279 29.04 -17.57 -9.47
CA GLU A 279 27.57 -17.66 -9.55
C GLU A 279 26.89 -16.36 -9.99
N GLN A 280 27.57 -15.22 -9.86
CA GLN A 280 27.11 -13.92 -10.37
C GLN A 280 27.75 -13.60 -11.72
N PHE A 281 29.06 -13.87 -11.87
CA PHE A 281 29.82 -13.53 -13.07
C PHE A 281 29.31 -14.27 -14.33
N ILE A 282 28.87 -15.52 -14.17
CA ILE A 282 28.39 -16.39 -15.25
C ILE A 282 27.19 -15.82 -16.03
N TYR A 283 26.38 -14.95 -15.42
CA TYR A 283 25.23 -14.31 -16.06
C TYR A 283 25.63 -13.34 -17.19
N SER A 284 26.85 -12.84 -17.16
CA SER A 284 27.38 -11.90 -18.16
C SER A 284 28.57 -12.46 -18.94
N HIS A 285 29.33 -13.41 -18.39
CA HIS A 285 30.56 -13.94 -18.97
C HIS A 285 30.55 -15.48 -18.97
N PHE A 286 30.33 -16.09 -20.14
CA PHE A 286 30.30 -17.54 -20.30
C PHE A 286 31.59 -18.06 -20.97
N PRO A 287 32.48 -18.79 -20.27
CA PRO A 287 33.76 -19.24 -20.83
C PRO A 287 33.58 -20.35 -21.86
N VAL A 288 34.48 -20.41 -22.85
CA VAL A 288 34.53 -21.52 -23.83
C VAL A 288 34.93 -22.84 -23.16
N ASP A 289 35.82 -22.78 -22.17
CA ASP A 289 36.29 -23.95 -21.43
C ASP A 289 35.57 -24.00 -20.07
N GLU A 290 34.75 -25.03 -19.88
CA GLU A 290 33.81 -25.20 -18.76
C GLU A 290 34.47 -25.05 -17.39
N LYS A 291 35.71 -25.53 -17.23
CA LYS A 291 36.42 -25.47 -15.94
C LYS A 291 36.66 -24.04 -15.43
N TRP A 292 36.64 -23.05 -16.33
CA TRP A 292 36.81 -21.64 -15.99
C TRP A 292 35.50 -20.95 -15.59
N GLN A 293 34.38 -21.67 -15.55
CA GLN A 293 33.18 -21.19 -14.88
C GLN A 293 33.41 -21.07 -13.36
N LEU A 294 34.29 -21.91 -12.80
CA LEU A 294 34.56 -22.00 -11.36
C LEU A 294 33.30 -22.24 -10.51
N LEU A 295 32.25 -22.78 -11.12
CA LEU A 295 31.00 -23.15 -10.47
C LEU A 295 31.05 -24.60 -9.99
N ALA A 296 30.51 -24.85 -8.80
CA ALA A 296 30.31 -26.22 -8.31
C ALA A 296 29.29 -26.99 -9.16
N ARG A 297 28.24 -26.30 -9.64
CA ARG A 297 27.32 -26.77 -10.69
C ARG A 297 27.59 -25.99 -11.99
N PRO A 298 28.52 -26.44 -12.85
CA PRO A 298 28.70 -25.82 -14.16
C PRO A 298 27.39 -25.83 -14.96
N ILE A 299 27.15 -24.76 -15.70
CA ILE A 299 25.99 -24.63 -16.59
C ILE A 299 26.42 -24.88 -18.04
N THR A 300 25.48 -25.38 -18.83
CA THR A 300 25.66 -25.56 -20.27
C THR A 300 25.47 -24.24 -21.03
N LEU A 301 25.99 -24.17 -22.26
CA LEU A 301 25.76 -23.02 -23.14
C LEU A 301 24.26 -22.80 -23.42
N GLU A 302 23.48 -23.88 -23.52
CA GLU A 302 22.04 -23.82 -23.76
C GLU A 302 21.27 -23.28 -22.54
N GLU A 303 21.65 -23.65 -21.32
CA GLU A 303 21.12 -23.02 -20.10
C GLU A 303 21.51 -21.53 -20.07
N ALA A 304 22.78 -21.20 -20.35
CA ALA A 304 23.28 -19.83 -20.34
C ALA A 304 22.53 -18.92 -21.33
N LYS A 305 22.19 -19.41 -22.52
CA LYS A 305 21.36 -18.69 -23.50
C LYS A 305 19.94 -18.42 -22.99
N LYS A 306 19.36 -19.39 -22.27
CA LYS A 306 17.97 -19.34 -21.81
C LYS A 306 17.78 -18.63 -20.47
N MET A 307 18.82 -18.42 -19.67
CA MET A 307 18.75 -17.69 -18.40
C MET A 307 18.33 -16.22 -18.58
N ALA A 308 17.55 -15.71 -17.61
CA ALA A 308 17.18 -14.30 -17.51
C ALA A 308 18.39 -13.35 -17.64
N LEU A 309 18.19 -12.19 -18.27
CA LEU A 309 19.25 -11.20 -18.45
C LEU A 309 19.38 -10.34 -17.20
N LEU A 310 20.25 -10.76 -16.30
CA LEU A 310 20.58 -10.04 -15.07
C LEU A 310 21.77 -9.11 -15.29
N LYS A 311 21.66 -7.88 -14.80
CA LYS A 311 22.73 -6.88 -14.78
C LYS A 311 23.32 -6.78 -13.38
N ARG A 312 24.48 -6.13 -13.27
CA ARG A 312 25.21 -5.96 -12.00
C ARG A 312 24.30 -5.46 -10.86
N ASN A 313 23.37 -4.55 -11.14
CA ASN A 313 22.59 -3.90 -10.08
C ASN A 313 21.55 -4.85 -9.47
N PHE A 314 21.17 -5.90 -10.19
CA PHE A 314 20.35 -6.98 -9.63
C PHE A 314 21.07 -7.64 -8.45
N PHE A 315 22.37 -7.96 -8.64
CA PHE A 315 23.19 -8.58 -7.61
C PHE A 315 23.62 -7.61 -6.52
N SER A 316 23.97 -6.36 -6.86
CA SER A 316 24.45 -5.39 -5.86
C SER A 316 23.37 -5.01 -4.85
N ILE A 317 22.12 -4.94 -5.30
CA ILE A 317 20.96 -4.67 -4.44
C ILE A 317 20.52 -5.94 -3.68
N GLY A 318 20.99 -7.13 -4.08
CA GLY A 318 20.62 -8.38 -3.43
C GLY A 318 19.24 -8.90 -3.83
N MET A 319 18.82 -8.64 -5.08
CA MET A 319 17.61 -9.26 -5.63
C MET A 319 17.85 -10.73 -5.99
N ASP A 320 16.79 -11.52 -5.99
CA ASP A 320 16.80 -12.92 -6.43
C ASP A 320 15.53 -13.26 -7.22
N ILE A 321 15.63 -14.24 -8.14
CA ILE A 321 14.49 -14.66 -8.97
C ILE A 321 13.61 -15.64 -8.18
N VAL A 322 12.30 -15.39 -8.15
CA VAL A 322 11.31 -16.29 -7.52
C VAL A 322 10.52 -17.07 -8.55
N SER A 323 9.92 -16.41 -9.56
CA SER A 323 9.02 -17.08 -10.52
C SER A 323 9.72 -17.56 -11.81
N HIS A 324 10.21 -16.65 -12.65
CA HIS A 324 10.63 -16.96 -14.01
C HIS A 324 12.15 -16.95 -14.20
N PRO A 325 12.84 -18.11 -14.27
CA PRO A 325 14.30 -18.14 -14.36
C PRO A 325 14.84 -17.97 -15.79
N ARG A 326 13.96 -18.05 -16.80
CA ARG A 326 14.32 -17.95 -18.22
C ARG A 326 14.06 -16.55 -18.75
N TYR A 327 14.84 -16.10 -19.74
CA TYR A 327 14.67 -14.75 -20.30
C TYR A 327 13.36 -14.57 -21.06
N ILE A 328 12.78 -15.65 -21.59
CA ILE A 328 11.50 -15.65 -22.29
C ILE A 328 10.43 -16.25 -21.37
N ILE A 329 9.28 -15.58 -21.32
CA ILE A 329 8.09 -15.99 -20.57
C ILE A 329 6.98 -16.16 -21.59
N GLU A 330 6.40 -17.36 -21.67
CA GLU A 330 5.25 -17.64 -22.55
C GLU A 330 3.99 -17.31 -21.75
N CYS A 331 3.15 -16.42 -22.29
CA CYS A 331 1.94 -15.93 -21.64
C CYS A 331 0.70 -16.34 -22.45
N ASP A 332 -0.03 -17.33 -21.95
CA ASP A 332 -1.10 -18.00 -22.69
C ASP A 332 -2.46 -17.26 -22.62
N ALA A 333 -2.67 -16.43 -21.60
CA ALA A 333 -3.96 -15.83 -21.28
C ALA A 333 -3.93 -14.29 -21.22
N GLY A 334 -2.84 -13.68 -21.71
CA GLY A 334 -2.65 -12.24 -21.69
C GLY A 334 -2.52 -11.63 -20.29
N GLU A 335 -2.32 -12.43 -19.24
CA GLU A 335 -1.95 -11.99 -17.90
C GLU A 335 -0.73 -12.78 -17.43
N GLU A 336 0.24 -12.11 -16.84
CA GLU A 336 1.42 -12.79 -16.29
C GLU A 336 1.99 -12.03 -15.08
N GLN A 337 2.59 -12.75 -14.13
CA GLN A 337 3.23 -12.18 -12.94
C GLN A 337 4.69 -12.61 -12.80
N VAL A 338 5.58 -11.61 -12.75
CA VAL A 338 6.99 -11.81 -12.42
C VAL A 338 7.24 -11.39 -10.98
N THR A 339 7.77 -12.32 -10.18
CA THR A 339 8.08 -12.09 -8.77
C THR A 339 9.57 -12.22 -8.52
N PHE A 340 10.10 -11.28 -7.74
CA PHE A 340 11.48 -11.25 -7.25
C PHE A 340 11.48 -11.17 -5.73
N SER A 341 12.51 -11.73 -5.10
CA SER A 341 12.81 -11.38 -3.72
C SER A 341 13.70 -10.15 -3.69
N THR A 342 13.50 -9.33 -2.66
CA THR A 342 14.17 -8.06 -2.42
C THR A 342 14.93 -8.12 -1.09
N PRO A 343 15.96 -7.28 -0.89
CA PRO A 343 16.67 -7.21 0.39
C PRO A 343 15.78 -6.68 1.52
N GLN A 344 15.98 -7.19 2.74
CA GLN A 344 15.24 -6.75 3.93
C GLN A 344 15.75 -5.40 4.48
N ASP A 345 17.06 -5.16 4.41
CA ASP A 345 17.71 -4.02 5.10
C ASP A 345 18.01 -2.82 4.19
N VAL A 346 17.64 -2.88 2.90
CA VAL A 346 17.96 -1.84 1.93
C VAL A 346 16.69 -1.15 1.42
N LYS A 347 16.65 0.18 1.56
CA LYS A 347 15.56 1.00 1.03
C LYS A 347 15.75 1.21 -0.46
N VAL A 348 15.04 0.40 -1.23
CA VAL A 348 15.08 0.39 -2.69
C VAL A 348 13.72 0.79 -3.24
N ASN A 349 13.76 1.72 -4.20
CA ASN A 349 12.64 2.08 -5.05
C ASN A 349 12.75 1.35 -6.38
N TYR A 350 11.63 0.84 -6.89
CA TYR A 350 11.57 0.11 -8.15
C TYR A 350 10.77 0.88 -9.19
N LYS A 351 11.13 0.68 -10.44
CA LYS A 351 10.37 1.13 -11.62
C LYS A 351 10.39 0.03 -12.67
N TYR A 352 9.43 0.06 -13.58
CA TYR A 352 9.42 -0.80 -14.74
C TYR A 352 9.42 0.04 -16.02
N GLU A 353 9.85 -0.58 -17.11
CA GLU A 353 9.60 -0.09 -18.46
C GLU A 353 9.13 -1.28 -19.29
N LEU A 354 7.98 -1.13 -19.94
CA LEU A 354 7.38 -2.12 -20.82
C LEU A 354 7.45 -1.62 -22.25
N TYR A 355 7.93 -2.48 -23.14
CA TYR A 355 8.10 -2.19 -24.56
C TYR A 355 7.36 -3.20 -25.43
N VAL A 356 6.94 -2.79 -26.63
CA VAL A 356 6.45 -3.66 -27.70
C VAL A 356 7.45 -3.72 -28.86
N GLU A 357 7.49 -4.82 -29.60
CA GLU A 357 8.31 -4.95 -30.81
C GLU A 357 7.81 -4.05 -31.95
N SER A 358 8.65 -3.13 -32.44
CA SER A 358 8.25 -2.00 -33.31
C SER A 358 7.74 -2.37 -34.71
N ASP A 359 8.00 -3.59 -35.19
CA ASP A 359 7.60 -4.09 -36.52
C ASP A 359 6.54 -5.21 -36.42
N SER A 360 5.76 -5.25 -35.34
CA SER A 360 4.72 -6.27 -35.11
C SER A 360 3.32 -5.75 -35.48
N ASP A 361 2.43 -6.63 -35.96
CA ASP A 361 1.00 -6.32 -36.14
C ASP A 361 0.39 -5.78 -34.83
N SER A 362 0.86 -6.30 -33.69
CA SER A 362 0.53 -5.86 -32.34
C SER A 362 0.87 -4.39 -32.10
N ALA A 363 2.00 -3.89 -32.58
CA ALA A 363 2.39 -2.49 -32.40
C ALA A 363 1.43 -1.54 -33.14
N GLU A 364 0.96 -1.91 -34.34
CA GLU A 364 -0.04 -1.12 -35.09
C GLU A 364 -1.39 -1.07 -34.36
N GLU A 365 -1.84 -2.19 -33.78
CA GLU A 365 -3.05 -2.24 -32.96
C GLU A 365 -2.92 -1.39 -31.69
N LEU A 366 -1.76 -1.45 -31.05
CA LEU A 366 -1.44 -0.78 -29.78
C LEU A 366 -1.18 0.73 -29.92
N HIS A 367 -0.71 1.20 -31.08
CA HIS A 367 -0.43 2.62 -31.34
C HIS A 367 -1.65 3.55 -31.18
N ASN A 368 -2.86 3.01 -31.31
CA ASN A 368 -4.10 3.77 -31.15
C ASN A 368 -4.64 3.74 -29.71
N MET A 369 -3.97 3.04 -28.79
CA MET A 369 -4.38 2.86 -27.39
C MET A 369 -3.40 3.54 -26.43
N SER A 370 -3.94 4.10 -25.35
CA SER A 370 -3.11 4.50 -24.19
C SER A 370 -2.81 3.24 -23.39
N LEU A 371 -1.54 2.86 -23.34
CA LEU A 371 -1.06 1.66 -22.63
C LEU A 371 -0.40 2.00 -21.30
N ASP A 372 -0.56 3.24 -20.84
CA ASP A 372 -0.26 3.60 -19.47
C ASP A 372 -1.23 2.84 -18.56
N ARG A 373 -0.68 2.18 -17.52
CA ARG A 373 -1.44 1.48 -16.46
C ARG A 373 -1.84 0.04 -16.80
N TYR A 374 -1.05 -0.70 -17.56
CA TYR A 374 -1.28 -2.15 -17.76
C TYR A 374 -0.38 -3.02 -16.88
N VAL A 375 0.42 -2.39 -16.00
CA VAL A 375 1.32 -3.07 -15.07
C VAL A 375 0.97 -2.69 -13.63
N PHE A 376 0.73 -3.72 -12.82
CA PHE A 376 0.58 -3.64 -11.38
C PHE A 376 1.95 -3.94 -10.75
N LEU A 377 2.60 -2.90 -10.22
CA LEU A 377 3.85 -3.00 -9.47
C LEU A 377 3.56 -2.89 -7.97
N GLU A 378 3.96 -3.88 -7.20
CA GLU A 378 3.78 -3.93 -5.75
C GLU A 378 5.03 -4.42 -5.04
N LYS A 379 5.34 -3.82 -3.89
CA LYS A 379 6.37 -4.30 -2.96
C LYS A 379 5.73 -4.83 -1.67
N VAL A 380 5.71 -6.15 -1.50
CA VAL A 380 5.20 -6.81 -0.29
C VAL A 380 6.29 -6.81 0.78
N THR A 381 6.27 -5.80 1.65
CA THR A 381 7.37 -5.55 2.61
C THR A 381 7.54 -6.67 3.65
N LYS A 382 6.47 -7.34 4.09
CA LYS A 382 6.57 -8.44 5.08
C LYS A 382 7.29 -9.68 4.55
N GLU A 383 7.09 -9.99 3.27
CA GLU A 383 7.68 -11.16 2.60
C GLU A 383 8.96 -10.80 1.82
N ASN A 384 9.31 -9.52 1.77
CA ASN A 384 10.38 -8.96 0.95
C ASN A 384 10.23 -9.33 -0.53
N LEU A 385 9.02 -9.26 -1.08
CA LEU A 385 8.75 -9.57 -2.48
C LEU A 385 8.48 -8.32 -3.31
N LEU A 386 8.91 -8.35 -4.57
CA LEU A 386 8.52 -7.41 -5.62
C LEU A 386 7.68 -8.17 -6.64
N ASN A 387 6.41 -7.82 -6.74
CA ASN A 387 5.48 -8.38 -7.71
C ASN A 387 5.29 -7.40 -8.86
N VAL A 388 5.47 -7.90 -10.08
CA VAL A 388 5.21 -7.17 -11.33
C VAL A 388 4.19 -7.98 -12.10
N LYS A 389 2.93 -7.59 -12.04
CA LYS A 389 1.84 -8.24 -12.73
C LYS A 389 1.46 -7.42 -13.95
N MET A 390 1.45 -8.03 -15.12
CA MET A 390 1.15 -7.39 -16.39
C MET A 390 -0.10 -7.98 -17.00
N ARG A 391 -0.88 -7.13 -17.66
CA ARG A 391 -1.99 -7.54 -18.53
C ARG A 391 -1.81 -7.00 -19.93
N PHE A 392 -2.12 -7.82 -20.92
CA PHE A 392 -1.79 -7.57 -22.32
C PHE A 392 -3.07 -7.54 -23.15
N PRO A 393 -3.41 -6.39 -23.77
CA PRO A 393 -4.60 -6.27 -24.60
C PRO A 393 -4.42 -6.85 -26.02
N ALA A 394 -3.18 -7.17 -26.42
CA ALA A 394 -2.84 -7.77 -27.70
C ALA A 394 -1.84 -8.92 -27.52
N ALA A 395 -1.93 -9.94 -28.39
CA ALA A 395 -0.88 -10.95 -28.52
C ALA A 395 0.37 -10.33 -29.17
N GLY A 396 1.55 -10.90 -28.92
CA GLY A 396 2.82 -10.40 -29.47
C GLY A 396 3.95 -10.43 -28.46
N LYS A 397 5.11 -9.88 -28.85
CA LYS A 397 6.30 -9.85 -28.01
C LYS A 397 6.45 -8.52 -27.30
N PHE A 398 6.57 -8.62 -25.98
CA PHE A 398 6.82 -7.51 -25.09
C PHE A 398 8.17 -7.66 -24.42
N LYS A 399 8.81 -6.55 -24.07
CA LYS A 399 10.06 -6.53 -23.32
C LYS A 399 9.86 -5.78 -22.02
N LEU A 400 10.01 -6.48 -20.90
CA LEU A 400 9.93 -5.92 -19.56
C LEU A 400 11.34 -5.64 -19.04
N LYS A 401 11.60 -4.40 -18.61
CA LYS A 401 12.79 -4.04 -17.85
C LYS A 401 12.39 -3.61 -16.45
N ILE A 402 13.13 -4.10 -15.45
CA ILE A 402 13.02 -3.62 -14.08
C ILE A 402 14.23 -2.77 -13.75
N LEU A 403 13.96 -1.60 -13.19
CA LEU A 403 14.95 -0.67 -12.71
C LEU A 403 14.82 -0.54 -11.20
N ALA A 404 15.95 -0.37 -10.54
CA ALA A 404 15.99 -0.18 -9.11
C ALA A 404 16.91 0.99 -8.78
N LYS A 405 16.63 1.61 -7.64
CA LYS A 405 17.36 2.75 -7.12
C LYS A 405 17.38 2.67 -5.61
N GLU A 406 18.57 2.68 -5.02
CA GLU A 406 18.72 2.86 -3.57
C GLU A 406 18.43 4.32 -3.18
N GLN A 407 17.89 4.56 -1.98
CA GLN A 407 17.39 5.88 -1.56
C GLN A 407 18.45 7.01 -1.68
N GLU A 408 19.73 6.70 -1.49
CA GLU A 408 20.84 7.66 -1.57
C GLU A 408 21.31 7.95 -3.01
N GLU A 409 20.98 7.09 -3.97
CA GLU A 409 21.42 7.26 -5.35
C GLU A 409 20.59 8.35 -6.05
N ARG A 410 21.09 8.86 -7.18
CA ARG A 410 20.35 9.85 -7.99
C ARG A 410 19.53 9.21 -9.08
N SER A 411 20.07 8.17 -9.71
CA SER A 411 19.53 7.58 -10.93
C SER A 411 19.04 6.15 -10.69
N PHE A 412 18.02 5.75 -11.44
CA PHE A 412 17.62 4.36 -11.53
C PHE A 412 18.60 3.58 -12.42
N TYR A 413 18.86 2.33 -12.07
CA TYR A 413 19.71 1.46 -12.85
C TYR A 413 19.00 0.16 -13.21
N TYR A 414 19.26 -0.36 -14.41
CA TYR A 414 18.69 -1.63 -14.87
C TYR A 414 19.15 -2.80 -13.99
N THR A 415 18.21 -3.65 -13.60
CA THR A 415 18.46 -4.88 -12.83
C THR A 415 18.26 -6.10 -13.71
N VAL A 416 17.06 -6.28 -14.28
CA VAL A 416 16.70 -7.46 -15.07
C VAL A 416 15.89 -7.08 -16.32
N THR A 417 15.96 -7.91 -17.35
CA THR A 417 15.15 -7.80 -18.57
C THR A 417 14.59 -9.16 -18.99
N TYR A 418 13.30 -9.20 -19.31
CA TYR A 418 12.58 -10.34 -19.87
C TYR A 418 11.97 -10.00 -21.23
N ILE A 419 11.79 -11.03 -22.06
CA ILE A 419 10.86 -11.04 -23.18
C ILE A 419 9.62 -11.82 -22.75
N ILE A 420 8.45 -11.28 -23.03
CA ILE A 420 7.16 -11.90 -22.75
C ILE A 420 6.52 -12.16 -24.10
N ASP A 421 6.34 -13.44 -24.43
CA ASP A 421 5.72 -13.91 -25.66
C ASP A 421 4.25 -14.21 -25.37
N VAL A 422 3.39 -13.24 -25.69
CA VAL A 422 1.95 -13.31 -25.40
C VAL A 422 1.26 -14.03 -26.55
N LEU A 423 0.79 -15.24 -26.27
CA LEU A 423 0.17 -16.11 -27.27
C LEU A 423 -1.29 -15.74 -27.55
N ALA A 424 -2.00 -15.24 -26.53
CA ALA A 424 -3.35 -14.72 -26.65
C ALA A 424 -3.55 -13.49 -25.77
N PRO A 425 -4.31 -12.47 -26.23
CA PRO A 425 -4.62 -11.30 -25.42
C PRO A 425 -5.56 -11.66 -24.27
N MET A 426 -5.54 -10.85 -23.22
CA MET A 426 -6.47 -10.96 -22.10
C MET A 426 -7.89 -10.59 -22.57
N GLU A 427 -8.87 -11.40 -22.20
CA GLU A 427 -10.28 -11.11 -22.47
C GLU A 427 -10.73 -9.88 -21.66
N ASN A 428 -11.42 -8.94 -22.31
CA ASN A 428 -11.87 -7.68 -21.69
C ASN A 428 -10.76 -6.89 -20.98
N CYS A 429 -9.54 -6.92 -21.53
CA CYS A 429 -8.39 -6.22 -20.97
C CYS A 429 -8.63 -4.69 -20.92
N ARG A 430 -8.64 -4.12 -19.71
CA ARG A 430 -8.83 -2.69 -19.45
C ARG A 430 -7.59 -2.09 -18.76
N PRO A 431 -7.31 -0.79 -18.88
CA PRO A 431 -6.25 -0.15 -18.10
C PRO A 431 -6.57 -0.19 -16.60
N LEU A 432 -5.54 -0.23 -15.75
CA LEU A 432 -5.72 -0.17 -14.29
C LEU A 432 -6.23 1.22 -13.90
N PRO A 433 -7.08 1.33 -12.88
CA PRO A 433 -7.48 2.63 -12.35
C PRO A 433 -6.25 3.46 -11.96
N LYS A 434 -6.32 4.79 -12.12
CA LYS A 434 -5.16 5.66 -11.91
C LYS A 434 -4.56 5.53 -10.52
N ASN A 435 -3.28 5.15 -10.49
CA ASN A 435 -2.42 5.14 -9.30
C ASN A 435 -1.40 6.27 -9.40
N GLU A 436 -1.54 7.30 -8.55
CA GLU A 436 -0.64 8.46 -8.54
C GLU A 436 0.72 8.18 -7.86
N ARG A 437 0.84 7.07 -7.12
CA ARG A 437 2.05 6.67 -6.39
C ARG A 437 3.04 5.92 -7.27
N GLY A 438 2.55 5.21 -8.30
CA GLY A 438 3.37 4.33 -9.16
C GLY A 438 3.72 2.97 -8.53
N GLU A 439 3.21 2.70 -7.33
CA GLU A 439 3.33 1.42 -6.63
C GLU A 439 2.02 1.16 -5.86
N TRP A 440 1.54 -0.07 -5.91
CA TRP A 440 0.32 -0.52 -5.25
C TRP A 440 0.62 -1.12 -3.87
N GLY A 441 -0.31 -0.96 -2.94
CA GLY A 441 -0.22 -1.42 -1.56
C GLY A 441 0.58 -0.50 -0.63
N PRO A 442 0.70 -0.90 0.64
CA PRO A 442 1.47 -0.18 1.64
C PRO A 442 2.98 -0.40 1.40
N GLY A 443 3.73 0.69 1.30
CA GLY A 443 5.18 0.68 1.13
C GLY A 443 5.96 1.23 2.32
N LEU A 444 7.23 1.54 2.07
CA LEU A 444 8.14 2.08 3.08
C LEU A 444 7.72 3.48 3.56
N ASP A 445 7.24 4.32 2.66
CA ASP A 445 6.66 5.64 2.92
C ASP A 445 5.42 5.56 3.83
N THR A 446 4.56 4.55 3.63
CA THR A 446 3.42 4.26 4.52
C THR A 446 3.90 4.03 5.96
N GLN A 447 4.90 3.16 6.13
CA GLN A 447 5.46 2.80 7.43
C GLN A 447 6.21 3.98 8.08
N GLU A 448 6.98 4.76 7.32
CA GLU A 448 7.73 5.91 7.81
C GLU A 448 6.82 7.00 8.39
N LEU A 449 5.64 7.20 7.80
CA LEU A 449 4.62 8.10 8.32
C LEU A 449 3.95 7.57 9.60
N GLY A 450 4.15 6.29 9.92
CA GLY A 450 3.63 5.65 11.12
C GLY A 450 2.29 4.93 10.91
N LEU A 451 1.99 4.53 9.67
CA LEU A 451 0.82 3.74 9.32
C LEU A 451 1.20 2.26 9.19
N GLU A 452 0.66 1.42 10.05
CA GLU A 452 0.88 -0.03 10.05
C GLU A 452 -0.35 -0.74 9.47
N PRO A 453 -0.26 -1.45 8.32
CA PRO A 453 -1.42 -2.11 7.72
C PRO A 453 -1.96 -3.23 8.64
N ILE A 454 -3.25 -3.13 9.01
CA ILE A 454 -3.96 -4.11 9.85
C ILE A 454 -4.74 -5.11 8.99
N THR A 455 -5.54 -4.65 8.03
CA THR A 455 -6.40 -5.54 7.24
C THR A 455 -5.73 -6.07 5.97
N HIS A 456 -5.03 -5.21 5.23
CA HIS A 456 -4.42 -5.57 3.94
C HIS A 456 -2.98 -5.08 3.91
N ASP A 457 -2.04 -6.00 3.76
CA ASP A 457 -0.61 -5.72 3.58
C ASP A 457 -0.14 -5.91 2.12
N THR A 458 -1.08 -6.17 1.22
CA THR A 458 -0.93 -6.23 -0.24
C THR A 458 -1.79 -5.16 -0.92
N GLY A 459 -1.47 -4.81 -2.16
CA GLY A 459 -2.11 -3.76 -2.95
C GLY A 459 -3.44 -4.13 -3.56
N GLU A 460 -3.84 -5.41 -3.57
CA GLU A 460 -5.17 -5.83 -4.03
C GLU A 460 -6.12 -6.02 -2.84
N VAL A 461 -7.31 -5.43 -2.93
CA VAL A 461 -8.34 -5.50 -1.88
C VAL A 461 -9.66 -5.97 -2.50
N PRO A 462 -10.20 -7.13 -2.08
CA PRO A 462 -11.51 -7.57 -2.55
C PRO A 462 -12.62 -6.67 -1.98
N ALA A 463 -13.60 -6.32 -2.82
CA ALA A 463 -14.80 -5.60 -2.43
C ALA A 463 -16.03 -6.52 -2.56
N GLU A 464 -16.37 -7.20 -1.46
CA GLU A 464 -17.50 -8.12 -1.38
C GLU A 464 -18.82 -7.33 -1.34
N ASP A 465 -19.77 -7.61 -2.25
CA ASP A 465 -21.02 -6.83 -2.40
C ASP A 465 -20.78 -5.31 -2.47
N GLY A 466 -19.74 -4.92 -3.21
CA GLY A 466 -19.31 -3.54 -3.36
C GLY A 466 -18.72 -2.90 -2.10
N LYS A 467 -18.42 -3.64 -1.04
CA LYS A 467 -17.94 -3.10 0.24
C LYS A 467 -16.53 -3.59 0.57
N ALA A 468 -15.67 -2.68 1.04
CA ALA A 468 -14.33 -3.02 1.54
C ALA A 468 -14.00 -2.21 2.81
N GLU A 469 -13.14 -2.77 3.67
CA GLU A 469 -12.64 -2.10 4.87
C GLU A 469 -11.10 -2.13 4.92
N VAL A 470 -10.49 -0.96 4.88
CA VAL A 470 -9.03 -0.78 5.00
C VAL A 470 -8.70 -0.17 6.35
N ARG A 471 -7.79 -0.79 7.11
CA ARG A 471 -7.40 -0.34 8.46
C ARG A 471 -5.90 -0.22 8.60
N PHE A 472 -5.47 0.83 9.29
CA PHE A 472 -4.09 1.07 9.66
C PHE A 472 -3.97 1.38 11.16
N GLY A 473 -3.01 0.76 11.84
CA GLY A 473 -2.56 1.19 13.15
C GLY A 473 -1.74 2.48 13.03
N LEU A 474 -1.93 3.41 13.97
CA LEU A 474 -1.28 4.70 14.00
C LEU A 474 -0.25 4.74 15.12
N THR A 475 1.03 4.86 14.76
CA THR A 475 2.12 5.06 15.72
C THR A 475 2.37 6.54 16.04
N LYS A 476 1.81 7.44 15.22
CA LYS A 476 1.91 8.91 15.32
C LYS A 476 0.56 9.58 14.97
N PRO A 477 0.31 10.82 15.40
CA PRO A 477 -0.84 11.59 14.93
C PRO A 477 -0.71 11.96 13.44
N VAL A 478 -1.66 11.55 12.61
CA VAL A 478 -1.63 11.70 11.15
C VAL A 478 -2.92 12.33 10.65
N GLU A 479 -2.80 13.26 9.70
CA GLU A 479 -3.91 13.81 8.92
C GLU A 479 -4.01 13.07 7.57
N PHE A 480 -5.24 12.78 7.13
CA PHE A 480 -5.50 12.03 5.91
C PHE A 480 -6.32 12.83 4.90
N LYS A 481 -6.09 12.54 3.63
CA LYS A 481 -6.97 12.80 2.48
C LYS A 481 -7.05 11.52 1.66
N HIS A 482 -8.13 11.31 0.94
CA HIS A 482 -8.27 10.15 0.09
C HIS A 482 -9.03 10.47 -1.18
N LYS A 483 -8.82 9.64 -2.21
CA LYS A 483 -9.58 9.65 -3.45
C LYS A 483 -9.90 8.22 -3.86
N LEU A 484 -11.14 7.99 -4.28
CA LEU A 484 -11.53 6.75 -4.93
C LEU A 484 -11.81 7.05 -6.40
N VAL A 485 -11.17 6.33 -7.31
CA VAL A 485 -11.34 6.51 -8.76
C VAL A 485 -11.72 5.21 -9.43
N THR A 486 -12.61 5.27 -10.42
CA THR A 486 -12.97 4.12 -11.27
C THR A 486 -11.87 3.79 -12.28
N GLY A 487 -11.98 2.67 -12.98
CA GLY A 487 -11.10 2.33 -14.12
C GLY A 487 -11.04 3.40 -15.22
N ASP A 488 -12.12 4.17 -15.41
CA ASP A 488 -12.20 5.29 -16.37
C ASP A 488 -11.78 6.64 -15.76
N ASP A 489 -11.07 6.62 -14.64
CA ASP A 489 -10.52 7.79 -13.93
C ASP A 489 -11.58 8.79 -13.44
N LYS A 490 -12.81 8.32 -13.26
CA LYS A 490 -13.88 9.12 -12.64
C LYS A 490 -13.75 9.03 -11.12
N GLU A 491 -13.66 10.18 -10.47
CA GLU A 491 -13.67 10.26 -9.02
C GLU A 491 -15.08 9.93 -8.46
N LEU A 492 -15.10 9.12 -7.41
CA LEU A 492 -16.30 8.74 -6.67
C LEU A 492 -16.30 9.44 -5.30
N PRO A 493 -16.82 10.69 -5.21
CA PRO A 493 -16.95 11.37 -3.93
C PRO A 493 -17.95 10.64 -3.04
N HIS A 494 -17.75 10.72 -1.72
CA HIS A 494 -18.60 10.09 -0.71
C HIS A 494 -18.70 8.55 -0.77
N SER A 495 -17.90 7.89 -1.61
CA SER A 495 -17.78 6.42 -1.61
C SER A 495 -16.82 5.87 -0.55
N VAL A 496 -16.09 6.75 0.14
CA VAL A 496 -15.16 6.38 1.20
C VAL A 496 -15.54 7.11 2.48
N LEU A 497 -15.62 6.34 3.55
CA LEU A 497 -15.87 6.82 4.90
C LEU A 497 -14.61 6.68 5.75
N GLN A 498 -13.99 7.80 6.08
CA GLN A 498 -12.81 7.85 6.94
C GLN A 498 -13.21 8.07 8.41
N ARG A 499 -12.60 7.29 9.31
CA ARG A 499 -12.65 7.50 10.77
C ARG A 499 -11.32 7.15 11.43
N VAL A 500 -11.07 7.72 12.61
CA VAL A 500 -9.91 7.39 13.44
C VAL A 500 -10.40 7.04 14.85
N GLU A 501 -10.19 5.80 15.27
CA GLU A 501 -10.69 5.23 16.51
C GLU A 501 -9.61 4.38 17.17
N ASN A 502 -9.35 4.55 18.47
CA ASN A 502 -8.39 3.73 19.22
C ASN A 502 -6.97 3.64 18.62
N GLN A 503 -6.46 4.75 18.05
CA GLN A 503 -5.19 4.77 17.31
C GLN A 503 -5.20 3.89 16.05
N GLU A 504 -6.37 3.65 15.47
CA GLU A 504 -6.53 3.04 14.16
C GLU A 504 -7.23 4.00 13.20
N ALA A 505 -6.68 4.18 12.00
CA ALA A 505 -7.40 4.79 10.90
C ALA A 505 -8.18 3.70 10.16
N ILE A 506 -9.47 3.93 9.95
CA ILE A 506 -10.38 2.99 9.30
C ILE A 506 -11.07 3.68 8.13
N PHE A 507 -11.04 3.04 6.96
CA PHE A 507 -11.63 3.49 5.73
C PHE A 507 -12.63 2.45 5.24
N ASN A 508 -13.92 2.76 5.29
CA ASN A 508 -14.95 1.90 4.71
C ASN A 508 -15.30 2.42 3.33
N ILE A 509 -15.24 1.54 2.35
CA ILE A 509 -15.33 1.87 0.94
C ILE A 509 -16.57 1.19 0.38
N ARG A 510 -17.36 1.93 -0.40
CA ARG A 510 -18.53 1.45 -1.14
C ARG A 510 -18.37 1.80 -2.62
N VAL A 511 -18.35 0.79 -3.46
CA VAL A 511 -18.32 0.93 -4.92
C VAL A 511 -19.71 0.66 -5.51
N PRO A 512 -20.12 1.39 -6.56
CA PRO A 512 -21.50 1.37 -7.04
C PRO A 512 -21.82 0.23 -8.04
N GLU A 513 -20.79 -0.31 -8.70
CA GLU A 513 -20.92 -1.26 -9.82
C GLU A 513 -19.78 -2.28 -9.78
N GLU A 514 -19.94 -3.40 -10.49
CA GLU A 514 -18.84 -4.34 -10.73
C GLU A 514 -17.65 -3.66 -11.43
N GLY A 515 -16.42 -4.05 -11.08
CA GLY A 515 -15.20 -3.53 -11.72
C GLY A 515 -14.02 -3.27 -10.78
N GLU A 516 -13.03 -2.58 -11.34
CA GLU A 516 -11.78 -2.22 -10.66
C GLU A 516 -11.75 -0.73 -10.28
N TYR A 517 -11.25 -0.43 -9.07
CA TYR A 517 -11.17 0.93 -8.53
C TYR A 517 -9.81 1.16 -7.85
N ALA A 518 -9.30 2.39 -7.87
CA ALA A 518 -8.12 2.75 -7.08
C ALA A 518 -8.52 3.61 -5.88
N PHE A 519 -8.22 3.11 -4.68
CA PHE A 519 -8.26 3.88 -3.45
C PHE A 519 -6.88 4.47 -3.17
N ASN A 520 -6.73 5.77 -3.45
CA ASN A 520 -5.51 6.54 -3.25
C ASN A 520 -5.58 7.23 -1.88
N LEU A 521 -4.65 6.89 -0.98
CA LEU A 521 -4.54 7.45 0.36
C LEU A 521 -3.37 8.43 0.43
N TYR A 522 -3.66 9.64 0.89
CA TYR A 522 -2.69 10.70 1.07
C TYR A 522 -2.64 11.08 2.54
N ALA A 523 -1.45 11.29 3.08
CA ALA A 523 -1.32 11.52 4.51
C ALA A 523 -0.07 12.32 4.87
N LYS A 524 -0.13 13.04 5.99
CA LYS A 524 0.98 13.79 6.56
C LYS A 524 0.88 13.81 8.09
N GLU A 525 1.96 14.13 8.79
CA GLU A 525 1.92 14.25 10.25
C GLU A 525 1.06 15.45 10.67
N GLU A 526 0.29 15.31 11.76
CA GLU A 526 -0.62 16.36 12.23
C GLU A 526 0.13 17.66 12.55
N GLY A 527 -0.34 18.79 12.01
CA GLY A 527 0.33 20.09 12.16
C GLY A 527 1.50 20.35 11.20
N GLN A 528 1.88 19.39 10.34
CA GLN A 528 2.89 19.61 9.30
C GLN A 528 2.34 20.50 8.18
N SER A 529 3.06 21.57 7.83
CA SER A 529 2.75 22.41 6.67
C SER A 529 3.20 21.77 5.37
N GLY A 530 2.36 21.76 4.33
CA GLY A 530 2.69 21.21 3.02
C GLY A 530 1.52 20.49 2.36
N GLU A 531 1.80 19.90 1.20
CA GLU A 531 0.88 19.02 0.48
C GLU A 531 0.76 17.65 1.16
N PHE A 532 -0.29 16.91 0.82
CA PHE A 532 -0.48 15.54 1.31
C PHE A 532 0.17 14.59 0.28
N PRO A 533 1.33 13.99 0.56
CA PRO A 533 1.89 12.97 -0.34
C PRO A 533 0.98 11.76 -0.39
N ASN A 534 0.90 11.10 -1.56
CA ASN A 534 0.26 9.78 -1.66
C ASN A 534 1.18 8.78 -0.95
N VAL A 535 0.65 8.12 0.08
CA VAL A 535 1.41 7.19 0.92
C VAL A 535 1.00 5.74 0.69
N CYS A 536 -0.12 5.47 0.02
CA CYS A 536 -0.61 4.12 -0.22
C CYS A 536 -1.72 4.16 -1.29
N SER A 537 -1.69 3.23 -2.24
CA SER A 537 -2.74 3.08 -3.25
C SER A 537 -3.19 1.62 -3.33
N TYR A 538 -4.46 1.33 -3.12
CA TYR A 538 -5.01 -0.04 -3.25
C TYR A 538 -5.85 -0.18 -4.51
N LEU A 539 -5.73 -1.31 -5.19
CA LEU A 539 -6.61 -1.77 -6.27
C LEU A 539 -7.77 -2.55 -5.64
N LEU A 540 -8.96 -1.96 -5.64
CA LEU A 540 -10.16 -2.67 -5.25
C LEU A 540 -10.74 -3.45 -6.42
N LYS A 541 -11.11 -4.70 -6.17
CA LYS A 541 -11.77 -5.57 -7.16
C LYS A 541 -13.16 -5.94 -6.67
N CYS A 542 -14.18 -5.54 -7.41
CA CYS A 542 -15.56 -5.95 -7.20
C CYS A 542 -15.97 -6.87 -8.35
N GLU A 543 -16.13 -8.16 -8.06
CA GLU A 543 -16.41 -9.19 -9.09
C GLU A 543 -17.91 -9.36 -9.38
N GLU A 544 -18.77 -8.82 -8.51
CA GLU A 544 -20.23 -8.95 -8.60
C GLU A 544 -20.90 -7.58 -8.48
N GLU A 545 -22.06 -7.43 -9.12
CA GLU A 545 -22.84 -6.19 -9.05
C GLU A 545 -23.37 -5.94 -7.62
N PRO A 546 -23.05 -4.79 -6.98
CA PRO A 546 -23.47 -4.50 -5.62
C PRO A 546 -25.00 -4.37 -5.48
N GLU A 547 -25.56 -4.93 -4.40
CA GLU A 547 -26.98 -4.73 -4.09
C GLU A 547 -27.26 -3.30 -3.59
N ASP A 548 -26.36 -2.78 -2.75
CA ASP A 548 -26.43 -1.42 -2.22
C ASP A 548 -25.51 -0.48 -3.00
N LYS A 549 -26.12 0.30 -3.90
CA LYS A 549 -25.42 1.28 -4.73
C LYS A 549 -25.28 2.65 -4.07
N ALA A 550 -25.78 2.81 -2.84
CA ALA A 550 -25.77 4.10 -2.16
C ALA A 550 -24.38 4.46 -1.62
N SER A 551 -23.87 5.60 -2.06
CA SER A 551 -22.71 6.27 -1.47
C SER A 551 -23.01 6.67 -0.02
N PHE A 552 -21.96 6.91 0.77
CA PHE A 552 -22.15 7.40 2.12
C PHE A 552 -22.78 8.81 2.13
N PRO A 553 -23.60 9.11 3.15
CA PRO A 553 -24.16 10.43 3.38
C PRO A 553 -23.11 11.54 3.42
N ASP A 554 -23.37 12.66 2.74
CA ASP A 554 -22.60 13.88 2.96
C ASP A 554 -22.98 14.52 4.31
N VAL A 555 -22.05 14.45 5.25
CA VAL A 555 -22.13 14.93 6.63
C VAL A 555 -21.68 16.38 6.80
N GLY A 556 -21.27 17.08 5.73
CA GLY A 556 -20.97 18.52 5.77
C GLY A 556 -19.72 18.91 6.55
N GLY A 557 -18.82 17.96 6.81
CA GLY A 557 -17.53 18.20 7.47
C GLY A 557 -16.47 17.16 7.07
N ASP A 558 -15.19 17.56 7.08
CA ASP A 558 -14.06 16.75 6.60
C ASP A 558 -13.73 15.52 7.47
N LYS A 559 -14.33 15.41 8.68
CA LYS A 559 -14.07 14.32 9.63
C LYS A 559 -15.35 13.89 10.34
N LEU A 560 -15.60 12.58 10.37
CA LEU A 560 -16.57 11.98 11.26
C LEU A 560 -16.01 11.82 12.68
N GLY A 561 -16.91 11.84 13.65
CA GLY A 561 -16.61 11.80 15.08
C GLY A 561 -16.42 13.21 15.68
N PRO A 562 -15.67 13.31 16.79
CA PRO A 562 -15.38 14.57 17.45
C PRO A 562 -14.55 15.52 16.56
N THR A 563 -15.00 16.76 16.40
CA THR A 563 -14.26 17.79 15.64
C THR A 563 -13.19 18.48 16.50
N ASP A 564 -12.35 19.33 15.90
CA ASP A 564 -11.41 20.15 16.67
C ASP A 564 -12.12 21.06 17.69
N ALA A 565 -13.33 21.53 17.35
CA ALA A 565 -14.16 22.32 18.25
C ALA A 565 -14.57 21.52 19.50
N PHE A 566 -14.80 20.20 19.38
CA PHE A 566 -15.08 19.33 20.53
C PHE A 566 -13.98 19.41 21.59
N ARG A 567 -12.72 19.28 21.15
CA ARG A 567 -11.54 19.36 22.02
C ARG A 567 -11.32 20.78 22.52
N GLN A 568 -11.47 21.78 21.66
CA GLN A 568 -11.34 23.19 22.03
C GLN A 568 -12.37 23.63 23.06
N PHE A 569 -13.56 23.02 23.09
CA PHE A 569 -14.58 23.25 24.11
C PHE A 569 -14.34 22.42 25.38
N GLY A 570 -13.27 21.61 25.42
CA GLY A 570 -12.92 20.79 26.58
C GLY A 570 -13.90 19.63 26.80
N MET A 571 -14.53 19.12 25.74
CA MET A 571 -15.41 17.96 25.83
C MET A 571 -14.58 16.68 25.74
N GLN A 572 -15.03 15.62 26.42
CA GLN A 572 -14.40 14.29 26.40
C GLN A 572 -15.48 13.24 26.17
N ASN A 573 -15.19 12.20 25.38
CA ASN A 573 -16.10 11.06 25.24
C ASN A 573 -16.08 10.20 26.51
N ILE A 574 -17.26 9.74 26.94
CA ILE A 574 -17.40 8.82 28.08
C ILE A 574 -17.28 7.35 27.64
N SER A 575 -17.81 7.03 26.46
CA SER A 575 -17.71 5.72 25.80
C SER A 575 -17.04 5.84 24.43
N ILE A 576 -16.46 4.73 23.95
CA ILE A 576 -15.99 4.61 22.57
C ILE A 576 -17.24 4.64 21.68
N MET A 577 -17.44 5.72 20.93
CA MET A 577 -18.60 5.88 20.05
C MET A 577 -18.10 5.89 18.61
N PRO A 578 -18.46 4.88 17.81
CA PRO A 578 -17.95 4.79 16.46
C PRO A 578 -18.58 5.88 15.59
N ALA A 579 -17.79 6.44 14.68
CA ALA A 579 -18.21 7.53 13.79
C ALA A 579 -19.25 7.06 12.73
N LEU A 580 -19.26 5.74 12.48
CA LEU A 580 -20.34 5.01 11.81
C LEU A 580 -21.00 4.08 12.83
N MET A 581 -22.23 4.37 13.19
CA MET A 581 -23.01 3.56 14.11
C MET A 581 -23.97 2.68 13.32
N LEU A 582 -23.95 1.37 13.54
CA LEU A 582 -25.14 0.58 13.26
C LEU A 582 -26.16 0.93 14.35
N ALA A 583 -27.35 1.40 13.97
CA ALA A 583 -28.40 1.64 14.95
C ALA A 583 -28.65 0.34 15.72
N PRO A 584 -28.71 0.38 17.06
CA PRO A 584 -29.14 -0.77 17.84
C PRO A 584 -30.49 -1.27 17.35
N ILE A 585 -30.74 -2.57 17.48
CA ILE A 585 -31.99 -3.21 17.07
C ILE A 585 -33.21 -2.61 17.79
N THR A 586 -32.98 -2.00 18.96
CA THR A 586 -33.99 -1.24 19.71
C THR A 586 -34.41 0.06 19.03
N GLY A 587 -33.72 0.52 17.98
CA GLY A 587 -33.98 1.80 17.31
C GLY A 587 -33.62 3.04 18.16
N GLU A 588 -32.86 2.86 19.25
CA GLU A 588 -32.44 3.93 20.17
C GLU A 588 -30.92 4.03 20.21
N VAL A 589 -30.41 5.24 20.00
CA VAL A 589 -28.99 5.56 20.08
C VAL A 589 -28.79 6.57 21.22
N THR A 590 -27.83 6.30 22.11
CA THR A 590 -27.50 7.19 23.21
C THR A 590 -26.04 7.64 23.11
N LEU A 591 -25.79 8.95 23.09
CA LEU A 591 -24.44 9.52 23.07
C LEU A 591 -24.15 10.27 24.38
N GLN A 592 -22.94 10.14 24.92
CA GLN A 592 -22.57 10.80 26.18
C GLN A 592 -21.24 11.54 26.10
N PHE A 593 -21.28 12.84 26.39
CA PHE A 593 -20.11 13.72 26.41
C PHE A 593 -19.89 14.29 27.82
N LYS A 594 -18.68 14.15 28.34
CA LYS A 594 -18.24 14.83 29.56
C LYS A 594 -17.86 16.27 29.23
N LEU A 595 -18.44 17.21 29.97
CA LEU A 595 -18.24 18.64 29.78
C LEU A 595 -17.25 19.19 30.81
N SER A 596 -16.20 19.87 30.33
CA SER A 596 -15.32 20.66 31.23
C SER A 596 -15.85 22.07 31.49
N ARG A 597 -16.83 22.53 30.69
CA ARG A 597 -17.44 23.86 30.77
C ARG A 597 -18.89 23.81 30.26
N PRO A 598 -19.79 24.69 30.74
CA PRO A 598 -21.17 24.75 30.27
C PRO A 598 -21.25 25.05 28.76
N ALA A 599 -22.12 24.31 28.07
CA ALA A 599 -22.38 24.47 26.65
C ALA A 599 -23.85 24.21 26.35
N VAL A 600 -24.32 24.82 25.26
CA VAL A 600 -25.65 24.64 24.69
C VAL A 600 -25.54 23.80 23.42
N PHE A 601 -26.50 22.92 23.16
CA PHE A 601 -26.46 21.97 22.05
C PHE A 601 -27.66 22.09 21.11
N ILE A 602 -27.40 21.86 19.81
CA ILE A 602 -28.41 21.66 18.77
C ILE A 602 -28.03 20.38 18.02
N PRO A 603 -28.72 19.26 18.29
CA PRO A 603 -28.64 18.07 17.46
C PRO A 603 -29.44 18.28 16.16
N GLU A 604 -28.89 17.83 15.04
CA GLU A 604 -29.52 17.78 13.73
C GLU A 604 -29.43 16.34 13.22
N LEU A 605 -30.58 15.74 12.92
CA LEU A 605 -30.68 14.35 12.46
C LEU A 605 -31.39 14.33 11.12
N LEU A 606 -30.69 13.93 10.05
CA LEU A 606 -31.23 13.93 8.69
C LEU A 606 -31.18 12.52 8.09
N LEU A 607 -32.31 12.01 7.60
CA LEU A 607 -32.38 10.78 6.80
C LEU A 607 -32.02 11.08 5.35
N HIS A 608 -31.11 10.29 4.77
CA HIS A 608 -30.71 10.40 3.37
C HIS A 608 -31.58 9.48 2.53
N ASN A 609 -32.42 10.06 1.68
CA ASN A 609 -33.31 9.31 0.81
C ASN A 609 -32.62 8.94 -0.50
N ASN A 610 -33.14 7.91 -1.18
CA ASN A 610 -32.61 7.41 -2.45
C ASN A 610 -32.70 8.43 -3.60
N ASP A 611 -33.55 9.45 -3.48
CA ASP A 611 -33.69 10.54 -4.47
C ASP A 611 -32.66 11.66 -4.27
N GLY A 612 -31.75 11.53 -3.29
CA GLY A 612 -30.75 12.53 -2.92
C GLY A 612 -31.28 13.63 -2.00
N ASN A 613 -32.57 13.65 -1.67
CA ASN A 613 -33.12 14.60 -0.71
C ASN A 613 -32.87 14.15 0.73
N LYS A 614 -32.73 15.12 1.65
CA LYS A 614 -32.60 14.85 3.09
C LYS A 614 -33.93 15.15 3.80
N THR A 615 -34.42 14.22 4.61
CA THR A 615 -35.60 14.43 5.47
C THR A 615 -35.14 14.74 6.89
N ASP A 616 -35.61 15.85 7.45
CA ASP A 616 -35.29 16.27 8.81
C ASP A 616 -36.07 15.46 9.84
N PHE A 617 -35.34 14.81 10.74
CA PHE A 617 -35.83 14.04 11.89
C PHE A 617 -35.24 14.55 13.20
N SER A 618 -34.76 15.80 13.26
CA SER A 618 -34.19 16.40 14.47
C SER A 618 -35.17 16.41 15.65
N GLU A 619 -36.48 16.39 15.38
CA GLU A 619 -37.52 16.24 16.40
C GLU A 619 -37.51 14.87 17.11
N TYR A 620 -36.75 13.87 16.63
CA TYR A 620 -36.55 12.58 17.30
C TYR A 620 -35.27 12.53 18.14
N THR A 621 -34.69 13.71 18.41
CA THR A 621 -33.52 13.86 19.28
C THR A 621 -33.90 14.70 20.50
N MET A 622 -33.38 14.29 21.65
CA MET A 622 -33.51 15.02 22.92
C MET A 622 -32.19 14.90 23.67
N TRP A 623 -31.88 15.86 24.53
CA TRP A 623 -30.68 15.77 25.36
C TRP A 623 -30.90 16.29 26.77
N ASP A 624 -30.12 15.77 27.72
CA ASP A 624 -30.04 16.29 29.09
C ASP A 624 -28.58 16.53 29.48
N ILE A 625 -28.37 17.31 30.54
CA ILE A 625 -27.07 17.45 31.19
C ILE A 625 -27.27 17.07 32.65
N VAL A 626 -26.54 16.06 33.11
CA VAL A 626 -26.59 15.61 34.50
C VAL A 626 -25.17 15.46 35.01
N ASN A 627 -24.83 16.15 36.12
CA ASN A 627 -23.50 16.10 36.73
C ASN A 627 -22.32 16.38 35.77
N GLY A 628 -22.51 17.29 34.82
CA GLY A 628 -21.50 17.64 33.82
C GLY A 628 -21.35 16.62 32.68
N VAL A 629 -22.31 15.71 32.53
CA VAL A 629 -22.40 14.78 31.40
C VAL A 629 -23.61 15.17 30.55
N ALA A 630 -23.38 15.52 29.29
CA ALA A 630 -24.44 15.68 28.30
C ALA A 630 -24.82 14.32 27.71
N THR A 631 -26.07 13.89 27.85
CA THR A 631 -26.60 12.67 27.22
C THR A 631 -27.56 13.04 26.11
N PHE A 632 -27.32 12.53 24.90
CA PHE A 632 -28.20 12.68 23.74
C PHE A 632 -28.95 11.39 23.52
N TYR A 633 -30.27 11.46 23.49
CA TYR A 633 -31.18 10.36 23.18
C TYR A 633 -31.71 10.57 21.77
N ILE A 634 -31.42 9.62 20.89
CA ILE A 634 -31.78 9.67 19.47
C ILE A 634 -32.65 8.45 19.19
N THR A 635 -33.88 8.70 18.75
CA THR A 635 -34.81 7.64 18.35
C THR A 635 -34.85 7.55 16.83
N ILE A 636 -34.77 6.35 16.28
CA ILE A 636 -34.72 6.14 14.83
C ILE A 636 -36.11 5.73 14.31
N PRO A 637 -36.82 6.62 13.59
CA PRO A 637 -38.18 6.34 13.15
C PRO A 637 -38.27 5.53 11.85
N ARG A 638 -37.22 5.49 11.02
CA ARG A 638 -37.25 4.79 9.73
C ARG A 638 -35.96 4.01 9.48
N VAL A 639 -36.06 3.01 8.61
CA VAL A 639 -34.89 2.31 8.06
C VAL A 639 -34.16 3.24 7.11
N GLY A 640 -32.83 3.22 7.14
CA GLY A 640 -31.97 3.94 6.22
C GLY A 640 -30.75 4.57 6.89
N MET A 641 -29.99 5.36 6.12
CA MET A 641 -28.81 6.04 6.61
C MET A 641 -29.11 7.47 7.05
N TYR A 642 -28.76 7.79 8.28
CA TYR A 642 -28.90 9.11 8.87
C TYR A 642 -27.55 9.79 9.02
N SER A 643 -27.50 11.11 8.78
CA SER A 643 -26.42 11.96 9.27
C SER A 643 -26.86 12.65 10.56
N LEU A 644 -26.07 12.48 11.61
CA LEU A 644 -26.21 13.20 12.87
C LEU A 644 -25.11 14.26 12.98
N ALA A 645 -25.51 15.51 13.17
CA ALA A 645 -24.59 16.61 13.50
C ALA A 645 -24.99 17.22 14.84
N ILE A 646 -24.07 17.23 15.81
CA ILE A 646 -24.27 17.95 17.08
C ILE A 646 -23.48 19.23 16.99
N ARG A 647 -24.19 20.36 17.04
CA ARG A 647 -23.58 21.69 17.14
C ARG A 647 -23.63 22.16 18.59
N ALA A 648 -22.58 22.85 19.02
CA ALA A 648 -22.53 23.41 20.36
C ALA A 648 -22.04 24.85 20.38
N LYS A 649 -22.37 25.54 21.46
CA LYS A 649 -21.93 26.90 21.77
C LYS A 649 -21.59 27.00 23.27
N PRO A 650 -20.39 27.46 23.65
CA PRO A 650 -20.06 27.74 25.05
C PRO A 650 -20.91 28.89 25.58
N THR A 651 -21.45 28.77 26.80
CA THR A 651 -22.41 29.73 27.38
C THR A 651 -21.85 31.15 27.56
N VAL A 652 -20.53 31.33 27.59
CA VAL A 652 -19.88 32.59 28.01
C VAL A 652 -19.14 33.35 26.90
N GLN A 653 -18.88 32.73 25.73
CA GLN A 653 -17.82 33.23 24.82
C GLN A 653 -18.09 33.24 23.30
N SER A 654 -19.09 32.52 22.78
CA SER A 654 -19.27 32.39 21.31
C SER A 654 -20.60 32.97 20.83
N GLU A 655 -20.64 33.63 19.68
CA GLU A 655 -21.91 34.06 19.06
C GLU A 655 -22.58 32.92 18.26
N ASN A 656 -21.80 32.05 17.62
CA ASN A 656 -22.31 31.03 16.69
C ASN A 656 -22.22 29.60 17.23
N PHE A 657 -23.14 28.75 16.78
CA PHE A 657 -23.09 27.30 16.95
C PHE A 657 -22.04 26.70 16.04
N THR A 658 -21.14 25.90 16.60
CA THR A 658 -20.07 25.21 15.87
C THR A 658 -20.32 23.71 15.89
N PRO A 659 -20.20 22.99 14.76
CA PRO A 659 -20.27 21.53 14.77
C PRO A 659 -19.17 20.92 15.63
N ILE A 660 -19.57 20.16 16.65
CA ILE A 660 -18.65 19.49 17.58
C ILE A 660 -18.55 17.99 17.31
N PHE A 661 -19.57 17.40 16.68
CA PHE A 661 -19.60 15.96 16.44
C PHE A 661 -20.42 15.66 15.18
N HIS A 662 -19.89 14.80 14.31
CA HIS A 662 -20.62 14.26 13.16
C HIS A 662 -20.63 12.73 13.24
N SER A 663 -21.75 12.11 12.90
CA SER A 663 -21.83 10.65 12.81
C SER A 663 -22.78 10.24 11.70
N ILE A 664 -22.55 9.04 11.17
CA ILE A 664 -23.53 8.35 10.33
C ILE A 664 -24.16 7.24 11.15
N ILE A 665 -25.48 7.10 11.07
CA ILE A 665 -26.24 6.03 11.70
C ILE A 665 -26.89 5.21 10.60
N ASP A 666 -26.49 3.96 10.43
CA ASP A 666 -27.11 3.00 9.52
C ASP A 666 -28.14 2.18 10.28
N ALA A 667 -29.42 2.41 9.97
CA ALA A 667 -30.54 1.81 10.67
C ALA A 667 -31.21 0.71 9.84
N ILE A 668 -30.99 -0.54 10.25
CA ILE A 668 -31.62 -1.72 9.65
C ILE A 668 -33.04 -1.92 10.20
N ILE A 669 -33.25 -1.66 11.49
CA ILE A 669 -34.52 -1.82 12.20
C ILE A 669 -34.87 -0.49 12.89
N PRO A 670 -36.05 0.10 12.63
CA PRO A 670 -36.47 1.32 13.31
C PRO A 670 -37.04 1.01 14.70
N LYS A 671 -37.30 2.03 15.51
CA LYS A 671 -38.01 1.84 16.79
C LYS A 671 -39.44 1.32 16.53
N LYS A 672 -39.87 0.28 17.26
CA LYS A 672 -41.21 -0.35 17.13
C LYS A 672 -42.34 0.66 17.28
N GLN A 673 -42.27 1.49 18.31
CA GLN A 673 -43.17 2.61 18.54
C GLN A 673 -42.37 3.85 18.91
N CYS A 674 -42.50 4.92 18.12
CA CYS A 674 -41.89 6.20 18.41
C CYS A 674 -42.78 7.34 17.95
N LEU A 675 -42.67 8.46 18.66
CA LEU A 675 -43.24 9.75 18.29
C LEU A 675 -42.14 10.80 18.46
N PRO A 676 -42.29 11.99 17.85
CA PRO A 676 -41.36 13.10 18.08
C PRO A 676 -41.19 13.39 19.58
N CYS A 677 -39.99 13.82 19.98
CA CYS A 677 -39.68 14.34 21.31
C CYS A 677 -40.24 15.76 21.49
N PRO A 678 -40.44 16.23 22.73
CA PRO A 678 -40.82 17.62 22.97
C PRO A 678 -39.72 18.57 22.49
N GLN A 679 -40.14 19.71 21.97
CA GLN A 679 -39.21 20.72 21.48
C GLN A 679 -38.57 21.44 22.68
N GLN A 680 -37.28 21.19 22.90
CA GLN A 680 -36.47 21.83 23.92
C GLN A 680 -36.09 23.26 23.51
N SER A 681 -36.04 24.19 24.46
CA SER A 681 -35.50 25.52 24.21
C SER A 681 -34.00 25.45 23.92
N ILE A 682 -33.50 26.43 23.17
CA ILE A 682 -32.05 26.54 22.90
C ILE A 682 -31.31 26.70 24.23
N ASP A 683 -31.78 27.54 25.15
CA ASP A 683 -31.16 27.76 26.45
C ASP A 683 -31.60 26.71 27.50
N TRP A 684 -31.54 25.43 27.12
CA TRP A 684 -31.99 24.34 27.98
C TRP A 684 -31.18 24.28 29.30
N PRO A 685 -31.84 24.24 30.48
CA PRO A 685 -31.14 24.26 31.75
C PRO A 685 -30.31 23.00 32.03
N SER A 686 -29.14 23.18 32.62
CA SER A 686 -28.14 22.12 32.90
C SER A 686 -28.50 21.15 34.03
N ASP A 687 -29.66 21.30 34.65
CA ASP A 687 -30.18 20.45 35.73
C ASP A 687 -31.68 20.16 35.55
N CYS A 688 -32.19 20.30 34.32
CA CYS A 688 -33.56 20.00 33.97
C CYS A 688 -33.61 18.67 33.19
N HIS A 689 -34.37 17.71 33.70
CA HIS A 689 -34.61 16.40 33.10
C HIS A 689 -36.12 16.14 33.03
N VAL A 690 -36.60 15.75 31.84
CA VAL A 690 -38.02 15.47 31.61
C VAL A 690 -38.28 14.00 31.93
N VAL A 691 -39.16 13.73 32.89
CA VAL A 691 -39.56 12.37 33.24
C VAL A 691 -40.78 11.97 32.40
N LYS A 692 -41.83 12.80 32.37
CA LYS A 692 -43.04 12.60 31.54
C LYS A 692 -43.71 13.92 31.15
N PRO A 693 -44.41 14.00 30.01
CA PRO A 693 -44.37 13.05 28.90
C PRO A 693 -43.11 13.24 28.05
N LEU A 694 -42.54 12.13 27.57
CA LEU A 694 -41.37 12.10 26.67
C LEU A 694 -41.75 12.27 25.20
N THR A 695 -43.05 12.16 24.88
CA THR A 695 -43.58 12.41 23.54
C THR A 695 -43.89 13.90 23.40
N GLY A 696 -43.36 14.55 22.37
CA GLY A 696 -43.61 15.94 22.01
C GLY A 696 -45.00 16.21 21.44
N VAL A 697 -45.79 15.15 21.29
CA VAL A 697 -47.16 15.19 20.79
C VAL A 697 -48.10 14.73 21.89
N LEU A 698 -49.16 15.51 22.15
CA LEU A 698 -50.17 15.27 23.17
C LEU A 698 -51.55 15.13 22.52
N ALA A 699 -52.38 14.22 23.05
CA ALA A 699 -53.76 14.06 22.60
C ALA A 699 -54.59 15.29 22.96
N ALA A 700 -55.41 15.80 22.04
CA ALA A 700 -56.28 16.95 22.26
C ALA A 700 -57.36 16.69 23.32
N ARG A 701 -57.65 17.71 24.14
CA ARG A 701 -58.74 17.72 25.15
C ARG A 701 -58.60 16.62 26.22
N GLU A 702 -57.39 16.21 26.54
CA GLU A 702 -57.08 15.19 27.56
C GLU A 702 -56.26 15.76 28.72
N LEU A 703 -56.43 15.16 29.91
CA LEU A 703 -55.61 15.47 31.07
C LEU A 703 -54.25 14.77 30.93
N ILE A 704 -53.21 15.57 30.71
CA ILE A 704 -51.84 15.09 30.55
C ILE A 704 -51.07 15.31 31.85
N HIS A 705 -50.49 14.24 32.39
CA HIS A 705 -49.64 14.32 33.58
C HIS A 705 -48.20 14.67 33.20
N PHE A 706 -47.68 15.75 33.76
CA PHE A 706 -46.30 16.19 33.60
C PHE A 706 -45.49 15.81 34.84
N GLU A 707 -44.26 15.34 34.64
CA GLU A 707 -43.24 15.08 35.65
C GLU A 707 -41.90 15.60 35.14
N ILE A 708 -41.33 16.60 35.82
CA ILE A 708 -40.08 17.27 35.42
C ILE A 708 -39.17 17.40 36.64
N GLU A 709 -37.98 16.82 36.56
CA GLU A 709 -36.95 17.00 37.57
C GLU A 709 -36.17 18.28 37.26
N PHE A 710 -36.36 19.31 38.08
CA PHE A 710 -35.63 20.57 37.95
C PHE A 710 -35.40 21.19 39.34
N PRO A 711 -34.31 20.81 40.04
CA PRO A 711 -34.08 21.18 41.42
C PRO A 711 -33.99 22.70 41.65
N ARG A 712 -33.32 23.43 40.74
CA ARG A 712 -33.09 24.88 40.86
C ARG A 712 -34.23 25.77 40.34
N ALA A 713 -35.31 25.21 39.80
CA ALA A 713 -36.47 26.01 39.42
C ALA A 713 -37.15 26.61 40.66
N TYR A 714 -37.50 27.90 40.59
CA TYR A 714 -38.34 28.55 41.61
C TYR A 714 -39.81 28.21 41.38
N GLU A 715 -40.29 28.32 40.14
CA GLU A 715 -41.63 27.91 39.71
C GLU A 715 -41.60 27.27 38.31
N LEU A 716 -42.42 26.23 38.11
CA LEU A 716 -42.72 25.67 36.79
C LEU A 716 -44.21 25.78 36.49
N VAL A 717 -44.53 26.37 35.34
CA VAL A 717 -45.90 26.63 34.90
C VAL A 717 -46.12 25.96 33.55
N ALA A 718 -47.13 25.12 33.47
CA ALA A 718 -47.60 24.55 32.21
C ALA A 718 -48.74 25.42 31.66
N THR A 719 -48.62 25.89 30.42
CA THR A 719 -49.61 26.73 29.77
C THR A 719 -50.19 26.02 28.56
N SER A 720 -51.52 25.89 28.53
CA SER A 720 -52.26 25.41 27.35
C SER A 720 -53.28 26.44 26.90
N GLY A 721 -54.00 26.16 25.80
CA GLY A 721 -55.12 27.00 25.36
C GLY A 721 -56.25 27.18 26.39
N ASN A 722 -56.26 26.36 27.44
CA ASN A 722 -57.24 26.40 28.53
C ASN A 722 -56.73 27.19 29.77
N GLY A 723 -55.52 27.77 29.70
CA GLY A 723 -54.92 28.56 30.77
C GLY A 723 -53.60 27.99 31.29
N SER A 724 -53.03 28.67 32.28
CA SER A 724 -51.76 28.30 32.92
C SER A 724 -52.00 27.61 34.26
N LYS A 725 -51.28 26.50 34.50
CA LYS A 725 -51.32 25.73 35.75
C LYS A 725 -49.91 25.61 36.34
N LEU A 726 -49.79 25.94 37.63
CA LEU A 726 -48.57 25.77 38.40
C LEU A 726 -48.35 24.29 38.74
N LEU A 727 -47.19 23.74 38.40
CA LEU A 727 -46.77 22.40 38.80
C LEU A 727 -46.33 22.39 40.28
N LYS A 728 -46.42 21.25 40.96
CA LYS A 728 -46.06 21.13 42.38
C LYS A 728 -44.96 20.10 42.58
N LYS A 729 -44.02 20.36 43.49
CA LYS A 729 -43.01 19.37 43.85
C LYS A 729 -43.64 18.22 44.63
N ASN A 730 -43.36 16.99 44.21
CA ASN A 730 -43.75 15.78 44.91
C ASN A 730 -42.73 15.42 46.02
N ALA A 731 -42.95 14.29 46.69
CA ALA A 731 -42.10 13.84 47.81
C ALA A 731 -40.63 13.60 47.44
N GLN A 732 -40.34 13.37 46.14
CA GLN A 732 -39.00 13.15 45.60
C GLN A 732 -38.38 14.45 45.06
N GLY A 733 -39.10 15.58 45.13
CA GLY A 733 -38.64 16.87 44.62
C GLY A 733 -38.88 17.07 43.11
N ILE A 734 -39.57 16.13 42.45
CA ILE A 734 -39.94 16.21 41.03
C ILE A 734 -41.19 17.08 40.90
N TRP A 735 -41.21 17.99 39.93
CA TRP A 735 -42.37 18.83 39.66
C TRP A 735 -43.42 18.03 38.90
N GLU A 736 -44.63 17.92 39.45
CA GLU A 736 -45.72 17.17 38.86
C GLU A 736 -47.02 17.97 38.76
N GLY A 737 -47.86 17.60 37.80
CA GLY A 737 -49.22 18.13 37.68
C GLY A 737 -49.92 17.75 36.39
N GLU A 738 -51.25 17.60 36.47
CA GLU A 738 -52.09 17.29 35.31
C GLU A 738 -52.59 18.56 34.60
N VAL A 739 -52.47 18.64 33.28
CA VAL A 739 -52.85 19.80 32.48
C VAL A 739 -53.78 19.35 31.37
N LEU A 740 -54.92 20.03 31.21
CA LEU A 740 -55.83 19.76 30.10
C LEU A 740 -55.19 20.29 28.81
N SER A 741 -54.79 19.38 27.91
CA SER A 741 -54.31 19.71 26.57
C SER A 741 -55.40 20.49 25.81
N GLY A 742 -54.99 21.50 25.04
CA GLY A 742 -55.91 22.36 24.32
C GLY A 742 -56.66 21.64 23.20
N ASN A 743 -57.20 22.42 22.26
CA ASN A 743 -57.74 21.87 21.02
C ASN A 743 -56.60 21.38 20.09
N GLU A 744 -56.97 20.67 19.03
CA GLU A 744 -56.07 20.39 17.89
C GLU A 744 -55.36 21.66 17.41
N ASP A 745 -54.12 21.51 16.95
CA ASP A 745 -53.20 22.58 16.51
C ASP A 745 -52.78 23.59 17.60
N SER A 746 -53.20 23.38 18.84
CA SER A 746 -52.67 24.16 19.97
C SER A 746 -51.31 23.63 20.43
N VAL A 747 -50.63 24.42 21.27
CA VAL A 747 -49.39 24.01 21.92
C VAL A 747 -49.55 24.03 23.44
N VAL A 748 -48.86 23.10 24.11
CA VAL A 748 -48.65 23.16 25.56
C VAL A 748 -47.19 23.55 25.78
N THR A 749 -46.96 24.62 26.53
CA THR A 749 -45.61 25.07 26.85
C THR A 749 -45.34 24.94 28.34
N ILE A 750 -44.10 24.59 28.70
CA ILE A 750 -43.61 24.64 30.07
C ILE A 750 -42.69 25.85 30.21
N SER A 751 -43.05 26.74 31.13
CA SER A 751 -42.25 27.92 31.46
C SER A 751 -41.63 27.79 32.84
N VAL A 752 -40.39 28.24 32.97
CA VAL A 752 -39.68 28.32 34.25
C VAL A 752 -39.51 29.75 34.70
N ARG A 753 -39.58 29.96 36.02
CA ARG A 753 -39.09 31.15 36.70
C ARG A 753 -37.93 30.75 37.62
N HIS A 754 -36.84 31.52 37.60
CA HIS A 754 -35.64 31.25 38.40
C HIS A 754 -35.61 32.00 39.75
N SER A 755 -36.37 33.10 39.86
CA SER A 755 -36.57 33.85 41.09
C SER A 755 -37.89 34.63 41.05
N ASP A 756 -38.32 35.20 42.18
CA ASP A 756 -39.54 36.00 42.33
C ASP A 756 -39.59 37.24 41.43
N VAL A 757 -38.45 37.64 40.86
CA VAL A 757 -38.26 38.87 40.08
C VAL A 757 -38.00 38.59 38.60
N ASP A 758 -37.70 37.33 38.23
CA ASP A 758 -37.40 36.96 36.85
C ASP A 758 -38.66 36.82 36.00
N ASP A 759 -38.58 37.23 34.74
CA ASP A 759 -39.59 36.92 33.73
C ASP A 759 -39.63 35.42 33.45
N SER A 760 -40.82 34.89 33.17
CA SER A 760 -40.99 33.46 32.83
C SER A 760 -40.51 33.18 31.41
N HIS A 761 -39.69 32.15 31.24
CA HIS A 761 -39.17 31.73 29.93
C HIS A 761 -39.62 30.30 29.59
N TYR A 762 -39.99 30.03 28.33
CA TYR A 762 -40.39 28.71 27.87
C TYR A 762 -39.17 27.79 27.70
N ILE A 763 -39.22 26.59 28.28
CA ILE A 763 -38.17 25.57 28.19
C ILE A 763 -38.59 24.34 27.38
N LEU A 764 -39.89 24.03 27.32
CA LEU A 764 -40.44 22.91 26.54
C LEU A 764 -41.69 23.34 25.79
N THR A 765 -41.86 22.81 24.58
CA THR A 765 -43.08 22.94 23.79
C THR A 765 -43.55 21.58 23.28
N TYR A 766 -44.84 21.33 23.42
CA TYR A 766 -45.55 20.15 22.94
C TYR A 766 -46.62 20.55 21.94
N LYS A 767 -46.77 19.78 20.85
CA LYS A 767 -47.84 19.93 19.88
C LYS A 767 -49.06 19.14 20.35
N VAL A 768 -50.25 19.70 20.16
CA VAL A 768 -51.52 19.02 20.49
C VAL A 768 -52.18 18.58 19.19
N ILE A 769 -52.42 17.27 19.04
CA ILE A 769 -53.09 16.69 17.87
C ILE A 769 -54.22 15.75 18.30
N GLU A 770 -55.08 15.36 17.37
CA GLU A 770 -56.18 14.43 17.68
C GLU A 770 -55.65 13.04 18.07
N ARG A 771 -56.31 12.40 19.05
CA ARG A 771 -55.90 11.08 19.55
C ARG A 771 -55.84 10.03 18.44
N ASP A 772 -56.78 10.09 17.50
CA ASP A 772 -56.84 9.19 16.36
C ASP A 772 -55.62 9.31 15.43
N GLU A 773 -55.04 10.51 15.33
CA GLU A 773 -53.82 10.73 14.56
C GLU A 773 -52.60 10.12 15.25
N ILE A 774 -52.51 10.26 16.59
CA ILE A 774 -51.47 9.62 17.42
C ILE A 774 -51.53 8.09 17.26
N VAL A 775 -52.72 7.50 17.42
CA VAL A 775 -52.94 6.06 17.26
C VAL A 775 -52.61 5.64 15.81
N GLY A 776 -53.03 6.43 14.83
CA GLY A 776 -52.74 6.20 13.41
C GLY A 776 -51.25 6.17 13.09
N GLU A 777 -50.45 7.09 13.63
CA GLU A 777 -49.00 7.07 13.41
C GLU A 777 -48.33 5.90 14.12
N ARG A 778 -48.77 5.53 15.33
CA ARG A 778 -48.26 4.35 16.04
C ARG A 778 -48.48 3.06 15.23
N LEU A 779 -49.66 2.90 14.63
CA LEU A 779 -49.95 1.76 13.74
C LEU A 779 -49.07 1.76 12.50
N ARG A 780 -48.92 2.90 11.82
CA ARG A 780 -48.00 3.03 10.67
C ARG A 780 -46.56 2.71 11.05
N GLN A 781 -46.12 3.11 12.24
CA GLN A 781 -44.78 2.81 12.72
C GLN A 781 -44.57 1.32 13.01
N LEU A 782 -45.58 0.66 13.59
CA LEU A 782 -45.57 -0.78 13.81
C LEU A 782 -45.49 -1.57 12.49
N ASP A 783 -46.19 -1.13 11.45
CA ASP A 783 -46.10 -1.74 10.12
C ASP A 783 -44.69 -1.58 9.51
N ARG A 784 -44.09 -0.38 9.61
CA ARG A 784 -42.70 -0.15 9.17
C ARG A 784 -41.72 -1.06 9.89
N TYR A 785 -41.90 -1.26 11.20
CA TYR A 785 -41.07 -2.16 12.01
C TYR A 785 -41.21 -3.61 11.53
N LYS A 786 -42.44 -4.12 11.36
CA LYS A 786 -42.70 -5.47 10.84
C LYS A 786 -42.07 -5.72 9.47
N ASP A 787 -42.15 -4.73 8.57
CA ASP A 787 -41.54 -4.81 7.24
C ASP A 787 -40.00 -4.84 7.30
N ALA A 788 -39.41 -4.09 8.23
CA ALA A 788 -37.96 -4.09 8.45
C ALA A 788 -37.48 -5.44 9.00
N VAL A 789 -38.18 -5.99 10.00
CA VAL A 789 -37.84 -7.31 10.60
C VAL A 789 -37.89 -8.41 9.54
N ARG A 790 -38.97 -8.47 8.73
CA ARG A 790 -39.09 -9.47 7.65
C ARG A 790 -37.94 -9.40 6.64
N ARG A 791 -37.50 -8.18 6.28
CA ARG A 791 -36.34 -8.00 5.39
C ARG A 791 -35.03 -8.43 6.05
N ALA A 792 -34.84 -8.09 7.32
CA ALA A 792 -33.67 -8.53 8.08
C ALA A 792 -33.60 -10.06 8.19
N GLU A 793 -34.73 -10.74 8.41
CA GLU A 793 -34.79 -12.22 8.42
C GLU A 793 -34.37 -12.82 7.07
N ALA A 794 -34.85 -12.25 5.96
CA ALA A 794 -34.42 -12.68 4.63
C ALA A 794 -32.90 -12.50 4.41
N PHE A 795 -32.33 -11.38 4.86
CA PHE A 795 -30.88 -11.14 4.79
C PHE A 795 -30.07 -12.06 5.70
N ARG A 796 -30.63 -12.48 6.84
CA ARG A 796 -30.02 -13.48 7.72
C ARG A 796 -29.84 -14.80 7.00
N ASP A 797 -30.90 -15.27 6.37
CA ASP A 797 -30.93 -16.58 5.72
C ASP A 797 -30.00 -16.59 4.49
N ALA A 798 -29.71 -15.43 3.91
CA ALA A 798 -28.72 -15.22 2.84
C ALA A 798 -27.29 -14.96 3.33
N GLY A 799 -27.04 -14.89 4.65
CA GLY A 799 -25.72 -14.62 5.22
C GLY A 799 -25.21 -13.18 5.07
N LYS A 800 -26.09 -12.22 4.77
CA LYS A 800 -25.76 -10.82 4.40
C LYS A 800 -25.83 -9.83 5.56
N LEU A 801 -26.13 -10.28 6.77
CA LEU A 801 -26.18 -9.40 7.95
C LEU A 801 -24.83 -9.30 8.66
N PRO A 802 -24.55 -8.17 9.34
CA PRO A 802 -23.36 -8.03 10.17
C PRO A 802 -23.24 -9.17 11.19
N LYS A 803 -22.03 -9.73 11.35
CA LYS A 803 -21.76 -10.86 12.27
C LYS A 803 -22.12 -10.57 13.74
N ASN A 804 -22.22 -9.30 14.11
CA ASN A 804 -22.56 -8.80 15.44
C ASN A 804 -24.05 -8.42 15.62
N PHE A 805 -24.93 -8.80 14.68
CA PHE A 805 -26.37 -8.53 14.78
C PHE A 805 -27.04 -9.40 15.86
N ASP A 806 -27.50 -8.76 16.94
CA ASP A 806 -28.01 -9.42 18.15
C ASP A 806 -29.54 -9.59 18.16
N TRP A 807 -30.02 -10.68 17.56
CA TRP A 807 -31.44 -11.03 17.45
C TRP A 807 -32.21 -11.05 18.77
N SER A 808 -31.53 -11.25 19.90
CA SER A 808 -32.19 -11.32 21.21
C SER A 808 -32.78 -10.00 21.70
N LYS A 809 -32.43 -8.89 21.03
CA LYS A 809 -32.86 -7.52 21.38
C LYS A 809 -34.04 -7.01 20.56
N LEU A 810 -34.62 -7.84 19.69
CA LEU A 810 -35.86 -7.50 19.00
C LEU A 810 -36.98 -7.33 20.02
N GLU A 811 -37.75 -6.25 19.90
CA GLU A 811 -38.96 -6.10 20.68
C GLU A 811 -40.02 -7.09 20.15
N ASP A 812 -40.57 -7.92 21.04
CA ASP A 812 -41.61 -8.91 20.72
C ASP A 812 -42.82 -8.20 20.08
N ILE A 813 -43.40 -8.81 19.06
CA ILE A 813 -44.60 -8.32 18.38
C ILE A 813 -45.78 -9.06 19.00
N ASP A 814 -46.30 -8.56 20.12
CA ASP A 814 -47.47 -9.17 20.77
C ASP A 814 -48.76 -8.80 20.03
N GLU A 815 -49.64 -9.78 19.79
CA GLU A 815 -50.98 -9.54 19.20
C GLU A 815 -51.85 -8.62 20.07
N GLU A 816 -51.57 -8.54 21.38
CA GLU A 816 -52.24 -7.62 22.31
C GLU A 816 -52.01 -6.14 21.97
N ASP A 817 -50.82 -5.76 21.46
CA ASP A 817 -50.53 -4.37 21.07
C ASP A 817 -51.44 -3.88 19.92
N LEU A 818 -51.77 -4.80 19.01
CA LEU A 818 -52.69 -4.55 17.90
C LEU A 818 -54.13 -4.45 18.38
N GLU A 819 -54.58 -5.43 19.20
CA GLU A 819 -55.92 -5.39 19.78
C GLU A 819 -56.13 -4.15 20.65
N GLU A 820 -55.13 -3.70 21.42
CA GLU A 820 -55.24 -2.50 22.26
C GLU A 820 -55.38 -1.22 21.42
N LEU A 821 -54.56 -1.06 20.37
CA LEU A 821 -54.59 0.10 19.46
C LEU A 821 -55.83 0.12 18.54
N GLU A 822 -56.26 -1.05 18.06
CA GLU A 822 -57.46 -1.17 17.23
C GLU A 822 -58.74 -1.03 18.07
N ASN A 823 -58.79 -1.61 19.28
CA ASN A 823 -59.90 -1.41 20.19
C ASN A 823 -60.01 0.06 20.63
N THR A 824 -58.91 0.79 20.83
CA THR A 824 -59.00 2.24 21.13
C THR A 824 -59.64 3.02 19.99
N LYS A 825 -59.31 2.70 18.74
CA LYS A 825 -59.90 3.32 17.54
C LYS A 825 -61.39 3.00 17.40
N SER A 826 -61.80 1.77 17.69
CA SER A 826 -63.21 1.34 17.64
C SER A 826 -64.06 1.87 18.81
N THR A 827 -63.53 1.90 20.04
CA THR A 827 -64.27 2.37 21.23
C THR A 827 -64.54 3.87 21.16
N GLN A 828 -63.60 4.65 20.60
CA GLN A 828 -63.78 6.09 20.38
C GLN A 828 -64.77 6.39 19.26
N THR A 829 -64.74 5.64 18.15
CA THR A 829 -65.74 5.78 17.05
C THR A 829 -67.18 5.64 17.59
N VAL A 830 -67.39 4.71 18.53
CA VAL A 830 -68.68 4.51 19.21
C VAL A 830 -69.02 5.68 20.15
N LEU A 831 -68.03 6.23 20.87
CA LEU A 831 -68.23 7.42 21.73
C LEU A 831 -68.50 8.70 20.93
N THR A 832 -67.87 8.90 19.77
CA THR A 832 -68.10 10.04 18.87
C THR A 832 -69.51 9.98 18.29
N LEU A 833 -69.98 8.78 17.90
CA LEU A 833 -71.36 8.53 17.47
C LEU A 833 -72.37 8.78 18.60
N LEU A 834 -72.09 8.32 19.82
CA LEU A 834 -72.94 8.57 21.00
C LEU A 834 -72.98 10.07 21.39
N SER A 835 -71.87 10.79 21.23
CA SER A 835 -71.80 12.24 21.49
C SER A 835 -72.56 13.07 20.45
N ALA A 836 -72.57 12.62 19.18
CA ALA A 836 -73.37 13.21 18.12
C ALA A 836 -74.88 12.96 18.35
N ASP A 837 -75.26 11.78 18.83
CA ASP A 837 -76.64 11.47 19.26
C ASP A 837 -77.07 12.28 20.49
N LEU A 838 -76.17 12.55 21.44
CA LEU A 838 -76.42 13.42 22.60
C LEU A 838 -76.57 14.91 22.21
N GLN A 839 -75.83 15.39 21.21
CA GLN A 839 -76.01 16.74 20.68
C GLN A 839 -77.32 16.87 19.88
N LEU A 840 -77.69 15.87 19.08
CA LEU A 840 -78.99 15.81 18.39
C LEU A 840 -80.15 15.77 19.39
N THR A 841 -80.08 14.96 20.45
CA THR A 841 -81.13 14.92 21.49
C THR A 841 -81.21 16.21 22.32
N SER A 842 -80.12 16.95 22.50
CA SER A 842 -80.15 18.29 23.13
C SER A 842 -80.80 19.37 22.24
N GLN A 843 -80.72 19.25 20.92
CA GLN A 843 -81.41 20.14 19.97
C GLN A 843 -82.91 19.81 19.83
N TYR A 844 -83.32 18.56 20.02
CA TYR A 844 -84.73 18.17 20.01
C TYR A 844 -85.50 18.49 21.31
N LEU A 845 -84.80 18.71 22.43
CA LEU A 845 -85.42 19.11 23.72
C LEU A 845 -85.72 20.62 23.85
N TYR A 846 -85.41 21.43 22.82
CA TYR A 846 -85.76 22.86 22.78
C TYR A 846 -86.95 23.19 21.88
N TYR A 847 -87.54 22.21 21.18
CA TYR A 847 -88.74 22.35 20.36
C TYR A 847 -89.68 21.16 20.53
N GLY A 848 -90.51 21.19 21.57
CA GLY A 848 -91.62 20.26 21.79
C GLY A 848 -92.36 20.65 23.08
N GLU A 849 -93.66 20.92 22.94
CA GLU A 849 -94.60 21.51 23.94
C GLU A 849 -94.49 21.04 25.39
#